data_AF-A0AAV0VJ36-F1
#
_entry.id   AF-A0AAV0VJ36-F1
#
_cell.length_a   1.000
_cell.length_b   1.000
_cell.length_c   1.000
_cell.angle_alpha   90.00
_cell.angle_beta   90.00
_cell.angle_gamma   90.00
#
_symmetry.space_group_name_H-M   'P 1'
#
loop_
_entity.id
_entity.type
_entity.pdbx_description
1 polymer ?
#
loop_
_entity_poly.entity_id
_entity_poly.type
_entity_poly.pdbx_seq_one_letter_code
_entity_poly.pdbx_strand_id
1 'polypeptide(L)'
;MKYEVPGGITSIMPSIPADLLSYINCIESMPVYKGESTLPKRDVNLLSLYADNNVKYMPTNLIPERDLKTGKIVCYEEVINDPVFQSDGNLIPCLKSMNNQCTVNQYEDNMFQFQFDPNDLPVAPGMSNKLKINQNDQNTSINICAIDTTAEYEWTEDVGGFWDDEVPEIISQLDTTPEPISIDEINHIKKDENFVLKITGNAERALVKSKWVEELDISKPIDNFDELLPDPAYKWEFELDTFQKQAVLKLEEKSSVFVAAHTSAGKTVIAEYAIALAKKHQLRCIYTSPIKALSNQKFRDFKKKFGDVGLITGDFQVKPEAQCLIVTTEILCSMLYSDSDKIKETEFVILDEVHYVNDRDRGHIWEQILIMLPKRVKLVMLSATVTNVIDFANWIGRTRDSKIYVVFTLYRPVPLEHYLYIGSNTSMEMKDNMHLIRKADSGFLIQGYRKAADLLKKNKEVKKYQESKNFKDQKPKWVNFLRFLDKNNLFPVVVFILSRKKCDMMAESLKNSVNFLLNNKESQANEYFFNDAIKKLKPEDRALPQVVLMKELLCQGIAVHHSGILPILKEIVEMQFQKSLVKCLFATETFAIGINMPARTVVFEAINKFDGIEKRNLAPAEYTQMAGRAGRRGHDDSGTVIIMANDQLPNDRELTNMMLGKSAKLESQFKVSYSIILNMFKKKNSETLEEILGSSFIEAARAKKKDEYTEELNSLKIIHGNDNWEPTGKQDIIVKEFYLCAKEYLDCRNEEWDKLYAASDKSFSEIGRFVIITHRHYIGNLAIILSSNAKKIPKEFRVLVLDNDKINNEESDNKMDSWYKCIYLSKKRRLLDKSLDVISNNAHTILTISSNSIFAITKFSGNFDIDSIIKNWEMRQNERFRDAAISTHCLRAITMLSEKTLLLNRAENDDSVLSLLDLGVDNFELHRTMLHMHALENRVYSIELSDIIAFEDVFSKLYEYQTRIERIAELQHQVSNKALQLYNEYISKVEILKELKYINPRNEITTQKGNVAATMGSHELLVTELLLCNMFEEMKPEEIAAVLSCLVCESKSNIDLEQIKEQNLINGMNLIKQKHDYIQMVESNYLSNYERVNLNFNLVKVLYLWAQEKPFSEIMEITDIQEGIIVRCIVQLNEILTVIKNAAKMIGTNKISEKMQEVLDKIKRNIVFTPSLYME
;
A
#
# COMPACT_ATOMS: atom_id res chain seq x y z
N MET A 1 -40.81 59.24 -6.66
CA MET A 1 -41.56 59.85 -5.55
C MET A 1 -40.76 59.73 -4.25
N LYS A 2 -40.06 60.78 -3.85
CA LYS A 2 -40.02 61.41 -2.50
C LYS A 2 -38.79 62.33 -2.46
N TYR A 3 -39.07 63.57 -2.04
CA TYR A 3 -38.28 64.79 -2.21
C TYR A 3 -37.32 65.05 -1.05
N GLU A 4 -36.32 65.89 -1.31
CA GLU A 4 -35.41 66.57 -0.37
C GLU A 4 -36.13 67.52 0.61
N VAL A 5 -35.53 67.74 1.79
CA VAL A 5 -35.49 69.06 2.45
C VAL A 5 -34.10 69.27 3.10
N PRO A 6 -33.44 70.42 2.89
CA PRO A 6 -32.20 70.86 3.53
C PRO A 6 -32.43 71.77 4.74
N GLY A 7 -31.43 71.87 5.63
CA GLY A 7 -31.10 73.10 6.38
C GLY A 7 -31.96 73.51 7.59
N GLY A 8 -31.34 73.48 8.78
CA GLY A 8 -31.34 74.60 9.74
C GLY A 8 -32.38 74.60 10.86
N ILE A 9 -31.92 74.87 12.09
CA ILE A 9 -31.99 76.20 12.74
C ILE A 9 -31.29 76.11 14.11
N THR A 10 -30.12 76.74 14.18
CA THR A 10 -29.68 77.43 15.39
C THR A 10 -30.63 78.59 15.68
N SER A 11 -30.81 78.89 16.96
CA SER A 11 -31.48 80.05 17.57
C SER A 11 -32.97 79.87 17.92
N ILE A 12 -33.25 79.78 19.23
CA ILE A 12 -34.19 80.64 19.98
C ILE A 12 -34.06 80.25 21.47
N MET A 13 -33.31 81.07 22.22
CA MET A 13 -33.53 81.54 23.60
C MET A 13 -32.25 81.67 24.44
N PRO A 14 -32.20 82.67 25.34
CA PRO A 14 -30.99 83.42 25.69
C PRO A 14 -30.34 82.93 26.99
N SER A 15 -29.01 83.10 27.04
CA SER A 15 -28.17 83.19 28.25
C SER A 15 -28.43 82.16 29.36
N ILE A 16 -27.89 80.95 29.17
CA ILE A 16 -27.53 80.08 30.31
C ILE A 16 -26.07 80.44 30.68
N PRO A 17 -25.78 80.87 31.92
CA PRO A 17 -24.42 81.18 32.37
C PRO A 17 -23.47 80.00 32.16
N ALA A 18 -22.19 80.28 31.87
CA ALA A 18 -21.17 79.27 31.59
C ALA A 18 -21.06 78.16 32.66
N ASP A 19 -21.49 78.45 33.89
CA ASP A 19 -21.46 77.53 35.03
C ASP A 19 -22.55 76.44 34.99
N LEU A 20 -23.59 76.57 34.15
CA LEU A 20 -24.67 75.57 34.00
C LEU A 20 -24.50 74.65 32.79
N LEU A 21 -23.65 75.01 31.82
CA LEU A 21 -23.28 74.14 30.69
C LEU A 21 -22.24 73.07 31.07
N SER A 22 -21.50 73.29 32.17
CA SER A 22 -20.59 72.29 32.75
C SER A 22 -21.32 71.13 33.43
N TYR A 23 -22.54 71.36 33.94
CA TYR A 23 -23.34 70.35 34.65
C TYR A 23 -24.16 69.44 33.70
N ILE A 24 -24.55 69.91 32.52
CA ILE A 24 -25.34 69.11 31.56
C ILE A 24 -24.43 68.26 30.62
N ASN A 25 -23.17 68.64 30.41
CA ASN A 25 -22.19 67.83 29.66
C ASN A 25 -21.50 66.72 30.49
N CYS A 26 -21.90 66.50 31.75
CA CYS A 26 -21.29 65.50 32.63
C CYS A 26 -21.99 64.12 32.63
N ILE A 27 -22.93 63.86 31.70
CA ILE A 27 -23.66 62.56 31.65
C ILE A 27 -23.43 61.76 30.35
N GLU A 28 -22.77 62.31 29.33
CA GLU A 28 -22.35 61.54 28.12
C GLU A 28 -20.84 61.32 28.01
N SER A 29 -20.08 61.68 29.04
CA SER A 29 -18.69 61.24 29.22
C SER A 29 -18.46 60.83 30.67
N MET A 30 -18.86 59.60 31.02
CA MET A 30 -18.12 58.92 32.08
C MET A 30 -16.74 58.59 31.49
N PRO A 31 -15.65 59.23 31.95
CA PRO A 31 -14.34 58.67 31.66
C PRO A 31 -14.33 57.27 32.25
N VAL A 32 -13.81 56.29 31.50
CA VAL A 32 -13.40 55.02 32.11
C VAL A 32 -12.36 55.41 33.17
N TYR A 33 -12.83 55.53 34.40
CA TYR A 33 -11.99 55.72 35.56
C TYR A 33 -11.02 54.55 35.52
N LYS A 34 -9.71 54.83 35.48
CA LYS A 34 -8.68 53.90 35.97
C LYS A 34 -8.91 53.74 37.48
N GLY A 35 -10.04 53.16 37.85
CA GLY A 35 -10.21 52.56 39.15
C GLY A 35 -9.37 51.30 39.09
N GLU A 36 -8.29 51.28 39.85
CA GLU A 36 -7.77 50.05 40.42
C GLU A 36 -8.88 49.46 41.31
N SER A 37 -9.94 48.92 40.69
CA SER A 37 -10.76 47.92 41.33
C SER A 37 -9.90 46.67 41.34
N THR A 38 -9.08 46.55 42.36
CA THR A 38 -8.64 45.23 42.80
C THR A 38 -9.90 44.40 42.94
N LEU A 39 -10.13 43.51 41.97
CA LEU A 39 -11.07 42.42 42.16
C LEU A 39 -10.64 41.80 43.49
N PRO A 40 -11.50 41.76 44.53
CA PRO A 40 -11.15 40.99 45.72
C PRO A 40 -10.77 39.61 45.21
N LYS A 41 -9.66 39.04 45.69
CA LYS A 41 -9.32 37.64 45.42
C LYS A 41 -10.56 36.85 45.82
N ARG A 42 -11.41 36.49 44.86
CA ARG A 42 -12.48 35.53 45.11
C ARG A 42 -11.70 34.28 45.48
N ASP A 43 -11.92 33.78 46.69
CA ASP A 43 -11.76 32.36 46.99
C ASP A 43 -12.74 31.61 46.10
N VAL A 44 -12.47 31.59 44.78
CA VAL A 44 -12.99 30.54 43.92
C VAL A 44 -12.14 29.36 44.33
N ASN A 45 -12.63 28.59 45.29
CA ASN A 45 -12.08 27.28 45.54
C ASN A 45 -12.22 26.53 44.20
N LEU A 46 -11.17 26.51 43.37
CA LEU A 46 -11.16 25.83 42.06
C LEU A 46 -11.37 24.31 42.26
N LEU A 47 -11.12 23.80 43.48
CA LEU A 47 -11.50 22.46 43.92
C LEU A 47 -13.01 22.30 44.24
N SER A 48 -13.83 23.34 44.17
CA SER A 48 -15.30 23.15 44.26
C SER A 48 -15.87 22.33 43.09
N LEU A 49 -15.12 22.22 41.99
CA LEU A 49 -15.37 21.30 40.87
C LEU A 49 -14.77 19.90 41.10
N TYR A 50 -13.91 19.72 42.11
CA TYR A 50 -13.50 18.42 42.63
C TYR A 50 -14.66 17.83 43.45
N ALA A 51 -15.77 17.53 42.78
CA ALA A 51 -16.67 16.52 43.28
C ALA A 51 -15.94 15.18 43.12
N ASP A 52 -15.90 14.39 44.19
CA ASP A 52 -15.51 12.99 44.16
C ASP A 52 -16.57 12.27 43.29
N ASN A 53 -16.47 12.43 41.96
CA ASN A 53 -17.33 11.80 40.95
C ASN A 53 -17.00 10.31 40.82
N ASN A 54 -16.46 9.71 41.88
CA ASN A 54 -16.64 8.30 42.14
C ASN A 54 -18.15 8.06 42.30
N VAL A 55 -18.84 7.92 41.16
CA VAL A 55 -20.14 7.26 41.08
C VAL A 55 -20.03 6.05 41.98
N LYS A 56 -20.85 5.96 43.04
CA LYS A 56 -20.85 4.80 43.95
C LYS A 56 -20.89 3.54 43.10
N TYR A 57 -19.74 2.90 42.93
CA TYR A 57 -19.62 1.69 42.16
C TYR A 57 -20.42 0.65 42.94
N MET A 58 -21.53 0.19 42.39
CA MET A 58 -22.20 -1.00 42.93
C MET A 58 -21.42 -2.20 42.38
N PRO A 59 -20.71 -2.96 43.23
CA PRO A 59 -19.93 -4.11 42.78
C PRO A 59 -20.83 -5.27 42.33
N THR A 60 -22.15 -5.16 42.53
CA THR A 60 -23.12 -6.22 42.23
C THR A 60 -24.04 -5.85 41.07
N ASN A 61 -24.17 -6.76 40.11
CA ASN A 61 -25.15 -6.71 39.03
C ASN A 61 -26.14 -7.87 39.17
N LEU A 62 -27.43 -7.59 38.98
CA LEU A 62 -28.47 -8.62 38.95
C LEU A 62 -28.58 -9.20 37.54
N ILE A 63 -28.20 -10.47 37.37
CA ILE A 63 -28.30 -11.18 36.09
C ILE A 63 -29.61 -12.00 36.10
N PRO A 64 -30.51 -11.82 35.13
CA PRO A 64 -31.74 -12.60 35.06
C PRO A 64 -31.44 -14.06 34.68
N GLU A 65 -31.78 -14.98 35.56
CA GLU A 65 -31.75 -16.42 35.28
C GLU A 65 -32.98 -16.78 34.44
N ARG A 66 -32.75 -17.41 33.28
CA ARG A 66 -33.82 -17.75 32.33
C ARG A 66 -34.03 -19.25 32.29
N ASP A 67 -35.30 -19.66 32.27
CA ASP A 67 -35.70 -21.05 32.07
C ASP A 67 -35.18 -21.53 30.70
N LEU A 68 -34.38 -22.60 30.70
CA LEU A 68 -33.68 -23.10 29.51
C LEU A 68 -34.63 -23.59 28.40
N LYS A 69 -35.90 -23.86 28.69
CA LYS A 69 -36.88 -24.35 27.71
C LYS A 69 -37.81 -23.26 27.20
N THR A 70 -38.11 -22.26 28.02
CA THR A 70 -39.11 -21.22 27.71
C THR A 70 -38.53 -19.82 27.54
N GLY A 71 -37.27 -19.60 27.95
CA GLY A 71 -36.58 -18.30 27.87
C GLY A 71 -37.12 -17.22 28.81
N LYS A 72 -38.13 -17.56 29.62
CA LYS A 72 -38.72 -16.66 30.63
C LYS A 72 -37.76 -16.47 31.80
N ILE A 73 -37.70 -15.25 32.31
CA ILE A 73 -36.92 -14.92 33.50
C ILE A 73 -37.60 -15.58 34.70
N VAL A 74 -36.86 -16.43 35.42
CA VAL A 74 -37.32 -17.21 36.57
C VAL A 74 -36.95 -16.50 37.87
N CYS A 75 -35.73 -15.98 37.95
CA CYS A 75 -35.20 -15.22 39.08
C CYS A 75 -34.05 -14.31 38.63
N TYR A 76 -33.48 -13.54 39.57
CA TYR A 76 -32.27 -12.74 39.36
C TYR A 76 -31.20 -13.23 40.32
N GLU A 77 -30.02 -13.51 39.78
CA GLU A 77 -28.83 -13.85 40.56
C GLU A 77 -27.97 -12.60 40.73
N GLU A 78 -27.52 -12.34 41.96
CA GLU A 78 -26.63 -11.22 42.25
C GLU A 78 -25.18 -11.66 42.05
N VAL A 79 -24.51 -11.08 41.04
CA VAL A 79 -23.12 -11.43 40.70
C VAL A 79 -22.22 -10.25 41.05
N ILE A 80 -21.19 -10.53 41.85
CA ILE A 80 -20.13 -9.56 42.19
C ILE A 80 -19.14 -9.53 41.02
N ASN A 81 -18.96 -8.38 40.38
CA ASN A 81 -17.90 -8.17 39.38
C ASN A 81 -16.66 -7.61 40.07
N ASP A 82 -15.49 -8.22 39.88
CA ASP A 82 -14.21 -7.61 40.27
C ASP A 82 -14.00 -6.31 39.49
N PRO A 83 -13.64 -5.18 40.14
CA PRO A 83 -13.53 -3.90 39.49
C PRO A 83 -12.29 -3.85 38.59
N VAL A 84 -12.50 -3.85 37.27
CA VAL A 84 -11.51 -3.31 36.32
C VAL A 84 -11.74 -1.80 36.26
N PHE A 85 -10.76 -1.01 36.69
CA PHE A 85 -10.83 0.45 36.76
C PHE A 85 -11.34 1.08 35.45
N GLN A 86 -12.56 1.64 35.49
CA GLN A 86 -13.03 2.60 34.49
C GLN A 86 -12.51 3.98 34.88
N SER A 87 -11.53 4.51 34.15
CA SER A 87 -11.19 5.94 34.22
C SER A 87 -12.10 6.71 33.26
N ASP A 88 -12.85 7.68 33.78
CA ASP A 88 -13.72 8.55 32.99
C ASP A 88 -12.94 9.38 31.97
N GLY A 89 -13.32 9.26 30.69
CA GLY A 89 -12.78 10.03 29.57
C GLY A 89 -12.55 9.18 28.33
N ASN A 90 -13.60 9.02 27.52
CA ASN A 90 -13.73 8.14 26.34
C ASN A 90 -14.05 6.67 26.67
N LEU A 91 -15.20 6.24 26.15
CA LEU A 91 -15.82 4.92 26.34
C LEU A 91 -14.90 3.79 25.89
N ILE A 92 -14.28 3.08 26.84
CA ILE A 92 -13.59 1.80 26.62
C ILE A 92 -14.57 0.66 26.94
N PRO A 93 -14.92 -0.22 25.97
CA PRO A 93 -15.39 -1.56 26.27
C PRO A 93 -14.28 -2.59 26.02
N CYS A 94 -14.03 -3.44 27.03
CA CYS A 94 -13.23 -4.65 26.92
C CYS A 94 -13.69 -5.55 25.76
N LEU A 95 -12.84 -5.74 24.74
CA LEU A 95 -12.97 -6.84 23.79
C LEU A 95 -11.58 -7.35 23.36
N LYS A 96 -11.04 -8.31 24.13
CA LYS A 96 -10.29 -9.49 23.66
C LYS A 96 -10.02 -10.41 24.86
N SER A 97 -10.52 -11.64 24.81
CA SER A 97 -10.15 -12.72 25.74
C SER A 97 -9.13 -13.66 25.10
N MET A 98 -8.31 -14.27 25.97
CA MET A 98 -7.26 -15.28 25.72
C MET A 98 -5.89 -14.74 25.28
N ASN A 99 -5.35 -13.80 26.07
CA ASN A 99 -3.92 -13.76 26.41
C ASN A 99 -3.59 -12.91 27.65
N ASN A 100 -4.57 -12.22 28.24
CA ASN A 100 -4.44 -11.77 29.62
C ASN A 100 -4.66 -12.95 30.56
N GLN A 101 -3.63 -13.78 30.74
CA GLN A 101 -3.38 -14.24 32.09
C GLN A 101 -3.08 -12.97 32.89
N CYS A 102 -4.04 -12.50 33.69
CA CYS A 102 -3.73 -11.64 34.82
C CYS A 102 -2.85 -12.47 35.76
N THR A 103 -1.57 -12.59 35.44
CA THR A 103 -0.57 -12.92 36.43
C THR A 103 -0.54 -11.72 37.37
N VAL A 104 -0.71 -12.01 38.66
CA VAL A 104 -0.62 -11.05 39.76
C VAL A 104 0.67 -10.19 39.67
N ASN A 105 1.67 -10.64 38.89
CA ASN A 105 2.94 -9.98 38.61
C ASN A 105 2.85 -8.68 37.77
N GLN A 106 1.77 -8.40 37.01
CA GLN A 106 1.68 -7.12 36.26
C GLN A 106 1.46 -5.89 37.18
N TYR A 107 0.92 -6.09 38.38
CA TYR A 107 0.83 -5.04 39.40
C TYR A 107 2.14 -4.81 40.14
N GLU A 108 3.00 -5.84 40.22
CA GLU A 108 4.31 -5.72 40.85
C GLU A 108 5.25 -4.87 39.97
N ASP A 109 5.38 -5.13 38.67
CA ASP A 109 6.32 -4.38 37.80
C ASP A 109 5.98 -2.87 37.69
N ASN A 110 4.70 -2.49 37.70
CA ASN A 110 4.29 -1.08 37.64
C ASN A 110 4.49 -0.32 38.97
N MET A 111 4.43 -1.01 40.12
CA MET A 111 4.74 -0.39 41.42
C MET A 111 6.25 -0.36 41.71
N PHE A 112 7.03 -1.35 41.26
CA PHE A 112 8.47 -1.38 41.51
C PHE A 112 9.27 -0.33 40.73
N GLN A 113 8.73 0.25 39.65
CA GLN A 113 9.37 1.36 38.94
C GLN A 113 9.28 2.72 39.67
N PHE A 114 8.41 2.84 40.67
CA PHE A 114 8.25 4.05 41.48
C PHE A 114 8.45 3.71 42.96
N GLN A 115 9.72 3.56 43.38
CA GLN A 115 10.06 3.58 44.80
C GLN A 115 9.73 4.97 45.37
N PHE A 116 8.60 5.09 46.05
CA PHE A 116 8.29 6.28 46.84
C PHE A 116 9.08 6.21 48.15
N ASP A 117 10.05 7.12 48.33
CA ASP A 117 10.55 7.44 49.65
C ASP A 117 9.43 8.20 50.40
N PRO A 118 8.92 7.69 51.54
CA PRO A 118 7.85 8.35 52.29
C PRO A 118 8.21 9.76 52.79
N ASN A 119 9.47 10.19 52.67
CA ASN A 119 9.93 11.54 53.02
C ASN A 119 10.14 12.48 51.82
N ASP A 120 9.96 12.01 50.58
CA ASP A 120 10.24 12.79 49.36
C ASP A 120 8.94 13.13 48.62
N LEU A 121 8.84 14.35 48.09
CA LEU A 121 7.65 14.81 47.39
C LEU A 121 7.56 14.16 46.01
N PRO A 122 6.43 13.54 45.65
CA PRO A 122 6.35 12.72 44.45
C PRO A 122 6.47 13.58 43.18
N VAL A 123 7.20 13.06 42.18
CA VAL A 123 7.22 13.60 40.82
C VAL A 123 6.07 12.97 40.04
N ALA A 124 5.25 13.77 39.37
CA ALA A 124 4.19 13.23 38.53
C ALA A 124 4.81 12.37 37.40
N PRO A 125 4.29 11.16 37.13
CA PRO A 125 4.83 10.29 36.07
C PRO A 125 4.93 11.03 34.73
N GLY A 126 6.13 11.06 34.13
CA GLY A 126 6.40 11.77 32.86
C GLY A 126 6.91 13.20 33.02
N MET A 127 6.98 13.72 34.24
CA MET A 127 7.64 15.00 34.55
C MET A 127 9.01 14.76 35.22
N SER A 128 9.90 15.74 35.17
CA SER A 128 11.19 15.73 35.88
C SER A 128 11.18 16.57 37.16
N ASN A 129 10.16 17.41 37.36
CA ASN A 129 10.06 18.36 38.46
C ASN A 129 9.38 17.76 39.70
N LYS A 130 10.00 17.91 40.88
CA LYS A 130 9.41 17.56 42.18
C LYS A 130 8.40 18.61 42.65
N LEU A 131 7.34 18.17 43.33
CA LEU A 131 6.47 19.09 44.09
C LEU A 131 7.30 19.78 45.20
N LYS A 132 7.02 21.05 45.49
CA LYS A 132 7.67 21.82 46.58
C LYS A 132 6.62 22.24 47.61
N ILE A 133 6.86 21.96 48.90
CA ILE A 133 6.04 22.48 50.01
C ILE A 133 6.63 23.83 50.45
N ASN A 134 5.79 24.85 50.54
CA ASN A 134 6.18 26.14 51.10
C ASN A 134 5.97 26.13 52.63
N GLN A 135 7.04 26.16 53.42
CA GLN A 135 6.97 26.36 54.86
C GLN A 135 7.27 27.83 55.16
N ASN A 136 6.24 28.66 55.30
CA ASN A 136 6.39 29.98 55.91
C ASN A 136 5.59 30.02 57.22
N ASP A 137 6.26 30.50 58.25
CA ASP A 137 5.83 30.58 59.64
C ASP A 137 4.53 31.38 59.86
N GLN A 138 3.74 30.88 60.83
CA GLN A 138 2.59 31.51 61.50
C GLN A 138 1.28 31.68 60.71
N ASN A 139 0.68 30.57 60.27
CA ASN A 139 -0.72 30.21 60.58
C ASN A 139 -1.10 28.89 59.87
N THR A 140 -1.87 28.06 60.55
CA THR A 140 -2.33 26.74 60.10
C THR A 140 -3.26 26.83 58.89
N SER A 141 -2.70 26.83 57.68
CA SER A 141 -3.40 26.44 56.44
C SER A 141 -2.37 26.06 55.38
N ILE A 142 -2.36 24.79 54.96
CA ILE A 142 -1.55 24.30 53.84
C ILE A 142 -2.12 24.93 52.57
N ASN A 143 -1.47 25.97 52.05
CA ASN A 143 -1.79 26.53 50.74
C ASN A 143 -0.79 26.01 49.70
N ILE A 144 -1.28 25.23 48.74
CA ILE A 144 -0.56 24.89 47.51
C ILE A 144 -0.76 26.07 46.55
N CYS A 145 0.25 26.91 46.38
CA CYS A 145 0.26 27.96 45.35
C CYS A 145 1.22 27.57 44.22
N ALA A 146 0.81 27.90 42.99
CA ALA A 146 1.63 27.84 41.79
C ALA A 146 2.89 28.72 41.92
N ILE A 147 3.99 28.23 41.37
CA ILE A 147 5.30 28.88 41.39
C ILE A 147 5.37 29.97 40.31
N ASP A 148 6.02 31.09 40.64
CA ASP A 148 6.57 32.07 39.70
C ASP A 148 7.51 31.37 38.70
N THR A 149 7.11 31.31 37.44
CA THR A 149 7.86 30.69 36.35
C THR A 149 9.05 31.57 35.93
N THR A 150 10.17 31.44 36.63
CA THR A 150 11.50 31.80 36.12
C THR A 150 12.50 30.71 36.50
N ALA A 151 12.39 29.56 35.84
CA ALA A 151 13.46 28.56 35.71
C ALA A 151 13.10 27.64 34.54
N GLU A 152 13.99 27.57 33.57
CA GLU A 152 13.88 26.94 32.25
C GLU A 152 13.29 25.52 32.28
N TYR A 153 12.19 25.35 31.56
CA TYR A 153 11.59 24.09 31.16
C TYR A 153 11.26 24.17 29.67
N GLU A 154 12.02 23.47 28.83
CA GLU A 154 11.95 23.53 27.36
C GLU A 154 10.73 22.78 26.74
N TRP A 155 9.73 22.40 27.54
CA TRP A 155 8.57 21.62 27.08
C TRP A 155 7.22 22.06 27.65
N THR A 156 7.06 23.32 28.07
CA THR A 156 5.74 23.89 28.38
C THR A 156 5.59 25.30 27.80
N GLU A 157 4.59 25.44 26.93
CA GLU A 157 3.93 26.69 26.51
C GLU A 157 4.81 27.79 25.89
N ASP A 158 5.38 27.51 24.71
CA ASP A 158 5.62 28.56 23.71
C ASP A 158 4.51 28.53 22.66
N VAL A 159 3.38 29.14 23.01
CA VAL A 159 2.40 29.61 22.02
C VAL A 159 2.62 31.13 21.89
N GLY A 160 3.78 31.51 21.38
CA GLY A 160 4.10 32.92 21.09
C GLY A 160 5.50 33.33 21.53
N GLY A 161 6.53 32.97 20.75
CA GLY A 161 7.89 33.36 21.06
C GLY A 161 8.97 32.74 20.19
N PHE A 162 8.73 32.59 18.88
CA PHE A 162 9.81 32.17 17.96
C PHE A 162 9.73 32.97 16.65
N TRP A 163 9.82 34.29 16.79
CA TRP A 163 9.91 35.22 15.68
C TRP A 163 10.86 36.34 16.09
N ASP A 164 12.16 36.10 15.92
CA ASP A 164 13.09 37.01 15.26
C ASP A 164 14.52 36.42 15.27
N ASP A 165 15.24 36.79 14.22
CA ASP A 165 16.69 36.74 14.01
C ASP A 165 17.37 35.54 13.30
N GLU A 166 17.88 35.92 12.12
CA GLU A 166 19.09 35.50 11.39
C GLU A 166 19.23 34.06 10.87
N VAL A 167 18.93 33.96 9.56
CA VAL A 167 19.27 32.86 8.66
C VAL A 167 20.79 32.73 8.53
N PRO A 168 21.39 31.56 8.83
CA PRO A 168 22.78 31.30 8.48
C PRO A 168 22.93 31.14 6.97
N GLU A 169 23.88 31.87 6.39
CA GLU A 169 24.29 31.72 5.00
C GLU A 169 24.73 30.28 4.69
N ILE A 170 24.26 29.79 3.55
CA ILE A 170 24.53 28.46 3.00
C ILE A 170 26.03 28.34 2.71
N ILE A 171 26.73 27.55 3.51
CA ILE A 171 28.10 27.12 3.22
C ILE A 171 28.02 25.94 2.24
N SER A 172 28.43 26.20 1.00
CA SER A 172 28.67 25.19 -0.03
C SER A 172 29.87 24.32 0.35
N GLN A 173 29.67 23.05 0.71
CA GLN A 173 30.75 22.06 0.72
C GLN A 173 30.30 20.66 0.25
N LEU A 174 30.91 20.30 -0.88
CA LEU A 174 31.58 19.04 -1.21
C LEU A 174 30.72 17.76 -1.33
N ASP A 175 30.54 17.38 -2.60
CA ASP A 175 30.13 16.07 -3.08
C ASP A 175 30.95 14.93 -2.45
N THR A 176 30.29 14.11 -1.64
CA THR A 176 30.65 12.70 -1.44
C THR A 176 29.40 11.86 -1.61
N THR A 177 29.27 11.28 -2.80
CA THR A 177 28.25 10.27 -3.10
C THR A 177 28.51 9.02 -2.25
N PRO A 178 27.55 8.54 -1.44
CA PRO A 178 27.57 7.18 -0.94
C PRO A 178 27.16 6.25 -2.09
N GLU A 179 28.01 5.28 -2.42
CA GLU A 179 27.66 4.27 -3.41
C GLU A 179 26.44 3.44 -2.93
N PRO A 180 25.50 3.15 -3.84
CA PRO A 180 24.30 2.38 -3.52
C PRO A 180 24.65 0.92 -3.24
N ILE A 181 24.11 0.40 -2.14
CA ILE A 181 24.03 -1.05 -1.90
C ILE A 181 23.30 -1.67 -3.10
N SER A 182 23.93 -2.65 -3.74
CA SER A 182 23.42 -3.23 -4.97
C SER A 182 22.07 -3.93 -4.76
N ILE A 183 21.16 -3.67 -5.69
CA ILE A 183 19.78 -4.17 -5.76
C ILE A 183 19.69 -5.65 -6.19
N ASP A 184 20.77 -6.42 -6.08
CA ASP A 184 20.84 -7.77 -6.64
C ASP A 184 20.40 -8.89 -5.68
N GLU A 185 19.95 -8.59 -4.46
CA GLU A 185 19.40 -9.58 -3.51
C GLU A 185 17.86 -9.65 -3.44
N ILE A 186 17.14 -9.18 -4.47
CA ILE A 186 15.66 -9.35 -4.59
C ILE A 186 15.25 -10.15 -5.85
N ASN A 187 16.17 -10.77 -6.59
CA ASN A 187 15.82 -11.52 -7.80
C ASN A 187 16.37 -12.95 -7.88
N HIS A 188 15.93 -13.82 -6.96
CA HIS A 188 15.96 -15.27 -7.17
C HIS A 188 14.59 -15.93 -6.92
N ILE A 189 13.59 -15.52 -7.71
CA ILE A 189 12.46 -16.39 -8.05
C ILE A 189 12.73 -16.93 -9.46
N LYS A 190 12.84 -18.24 -9.56
CA LYS A 190 13.03 -19.01 -10.79
C LYS A 190 12.11 -18.48 -11.91
N LYS A 191 12.70 -18.06 -13.03
CA LYS A 191 12.00 -17.92 -14.31
C LYS A 191 11.62 -19.32 -14.77
N ASP A 192 10.43 -19.77 -14.38
CA ASP A 192 9.81 -20.93 -15.02
C ASP A 192 9.49 -20.56 -16.47
N GLU A 193 9.99 -21.40 -17.36
CA GLU A 193 9.87 -21.31 -18.80
C GLU A 193 8.41 -21.21 -19.25
N ASN A 194 8.22 -20.55 -20.40
CA ASN A 194 6.95 -20.30 -21.08
C ASN A 194 5.97 -21.50 -21.05
N PHE A 195 5.15 -21.57 -20.01
CA PHE A 195 3.98 -22.42 -19.98
C PHE A 195 2.86 -21.73 -20.76
N VAL A 196 2.74 -22.11 -22.03
CA VAL A 196 1.54 -21.83 -22.82
C VAL A 196 0.39 -22.58 -22.17
N LEU A 197 -0.53 -21.86 -21.52
CA LEU A 197 -1.76 -22.44 -21.02
C LEU A 197 -2.52 -23.07 -22.19
N LYS A 198 -2.61 -24.40 -22.21
CA LYS A 198 -3.67 -25.10 -22.93
C LYS A 198 -4.97 -24.77 -22.22
N ILE A 199 -5.71 -23.77 -22.72
CA ILE A 199 -7.04 -23.37 -22.25
C ILE A 199 -8.11 -24.37 -22.72
N THR A 200 -7.85 -25.66 -22.57
CA THR A 200 -8.82 -26.72 -22.89
C THR A 200 -8.64 -27.85 -21.89
N GLY A 201 -9.47 -27.83 -20.87
CA GLY A 201 -9.56 -28.85 -19.84
C GLY A 201 -9.79 -28.23 -18.49
N ASN A 202 -10.95 -28.52 -17.88
CA ASN A 202 -11.07 -28.67 -16.44
C ASN A 202 -10.09 -29.78 -16.01
N ALA A 203 -8.79 -29.50 -16.03
CA ALA A 203 -7.84 -30.31 -15.28
C ALA A 203 -8.18 -30.04 -13.81
N GLU A 204 -8.62 -31.07 -13.10
CA GLU A 204 -9.00 -31.05 -11.69
C GLU A 204 -7.89 -30.41 -10.86
N ARG A 205 -7.95 -29.08 -10.69
CA ARG A 205 -7.18 -28.39 -9.67
C ARG A 205 -7.75 -28.87 -8.35
N ALA A 206 -6.93 -29.55 -7.54
CA ALA A 206 -7.34 -29.91 -6.18
C ALA A 206 -7.75 -28.64 -5.44
N LEU A 207 -9.00 -28.61 -4.97
CA LEU A 207 -9.54 -27.50 -4.20
C LEU A 207 -8.70 -27.29 -2.95
N VAL A 208 -8.36 -26.04 -2.66
CA VAL A 208 -7.49 -25.75 -1.52
C VAL A 208 -8.32 -25.76 -0.23
N LYS A 209 -7.88 -26.56 0.73
CA LYS A 209 -8.40 -26.57 2.10
C LYS A 209 -7.24 -26.45 3.09
N SER A 210 -7.26 -25.39 3.89
CA SER A 210 -6.30 -25.11 4.95
C SER A 210 -7.04 -24.78 6.26
N LYS A 211 -6.30 -24.53 7.35
CA LYS A 211 -6.87 -24.06 8.63
C LYS A 211 -7.75 -22.81 8.44
N TRP A 212 -7.34 -21.90 7.56
CA TRP A 212 -7.93 -20.57 7.42
C TRP A 212 -8.74 -20.37 6.14
N VAL A 213 -8.59 -21.24 5.14
CA VAL A 213 -9.27 -21.09 3.84
C VAL A 213 -9.88 -22.41 3.39
N GLU A 214 -11.07 -22.33 2.82
CA GLU A 214 -11.68 -23.43 2.08
C GLU A 214 -12.25 -22.92 0.76
N GLU A 215 -11.72 -23.45 -0.34
CA GLU A 215 -12.24 -23.19 -1.68
C GLU A 215 -13.47 -24.06 -1.92
N LEU A 216 -14.59 -23.42 -2.29
CA LEU A 216 -15.87 -24.08 -2.52
C LEU A 216 -15.94 -24.61 -3.95
N ASP A 217 -16.39 -25.86 -4.09
CA ASP A 217 -16.51 -26.57 -5.37
C ASP A 217 -17.72 -26.09 -6.16
N ILE A 218 -17.56 -25.07 -7.00
CA ILE A 218 -18.65 -24.54 -7.82
C ILE A 218 -19.11 -25.48 -8.95
N SER A 219 -18.37 -26.57 -9.23
CA SER A 219 -18.70 -27.50 -10.31
C SER A 219 -19.88 -28.41 -9.98
N LYS A 220 -20.18 -28.59 -8.69
CA LYS A 220 -21.26 -29.44 -8.21
C LYS A 220 -22.53 -28.63 -7.95
N PRO A 221 -23.64 -28.89 -8.65
CA PRO A 221 -24.90 -28.19 -8.40
C PRO A 221 -25.43 -28.51 -6.99
N ILE A 222 -26.21 -27.57 -6.43
CA ILE A 222 -26.91 -27.75 -5.15
C ILE A 222 -28.41 -27.82 -5.48
N ASP A 223 -28.88 -29.03 -5.73
CA ASP A 223 -30.26 -29.28 -6.13
C ASP A 223 -31.22 -29.20 -4.93
N ASN A 224 -30.75 -29.54 -3.72
CA ASN A 224 -31.52 -29.50 -2.48
C ASN A 224 -31.37 -28.17 -1.71
N PHE A 225 -31.15 -27.05 -2.41
CA PHE A 225 -30.91 -25.74 -1.78
C PHE A 225 -32.08 -25.28 -0.90
N ASP A 226 -33.32 -25.45 -1.36
CA ASP A 226 -34.51 -25.07 -0.61
C ASP A 226 -34.75 -25.96 0.64
N GLU A 227 -34.22 -27.19 0.64
CA GLU A 227 -34.25 -28.07 1.83
C GLU A 227 -33.20 -27.68 2.85
N LEU A 228 -32.00 -27.30 2.39
CA LEU A 228 -30.90 -26.83 3.24
C LEU A 228 -31.20 -25.46 3.85
N LEU A 229 -32.01 -24.64 3.17
CA LEU A 229 -32.37 -23.29 3.59
C LEU A 229 -33.89 -23.06 3.49
N PRO A 230 -34.67 -23.59 4.44
CA PRO A 230 -36.14 -23.51 4.38
C PRO A 230 -36.69 -22.10 4.59
N ASP A 231 -35.98 -21.25 5.36
CA ASP A 231 -36.39 -19.88 5.67
C ASP A 231 -35.31 -18.84 5.27
N PRO A 232 -35.11 -18.63 3.95
CA PRO A 232 -34.09 -17.71 3.46
C PRO A 232 -34.42 -16.26 3.82
N ALA A 233 -33.40 -15.49 4.19
CA ALA A 233 -33.55 -14.07 4.55
C ALA A 233 -34.09 -13.19 3.40
N TYR A 234 -33.86 -13.62 2.14
CA TYR A 234 -34.38 -12.96 0.95
C TYR A 234 -34.61 -13.96 -0.19
N LYS A 235 -35.64 -13.74 -1.02
CA LYS A 235 -35.95 -14.55 -2.21
C LYS A 235 -35.96 -13.67 -3.47
N TRP A 236 -35.45 -14.20 -4.57
CA TRP A 236 -35.43 -13.54 -5.88
C TRP A 236 -36.42 -14.20 -6.84
N GLU A 237 -36.84 -13.48 -7.89
CA GLU A 237 -37.71 -13.99 -8.95
C GLU A 237 -36.98 -14.91 -9.94
N PHE A 238 -35.65 -14.96 -9.87
CA PHE A 238 -34.79 -15.79 -10.72
C PHE A 238 -34.05 -16.85 -9.90
N GLU A 239 -33.65 -17.95 -10.54
CA GLU A 239 -32.84 -18.98 -9.91
C GLU A 239 -31.39 -18.50 -9.69
N LEU A 240 -30.86 -18.76 -8.50
CA LEU A 240 -29.50 -18.43 -8.14
C LEU A 240 -28.49 -19.38 -8.81
N ASP A 241 -27.37 -18.82 -9.27
CA ASP A 241 -26.25 -19.61 -9.79
C ASP A 241 -25.63 -20.46 -8.65
N THR A 242 -25.03 -21.62 -8.95
CA THR A 242 -24.44 -22.54 -7.94
C THR A 242 -23.49 -21.83 -6.98
N PHE A 243 -22.64 -20.95 -7.50
CA PHE A 243 -21.67 -20.19 -6.70
C PHE A 243 -22.35 -19.20 -5.74
N GLN A 244 -23.52 -18.68 -6.10
CA GLN A 244 -24.34 -17.80 -5.25
C GLN A 244 -25.02 -18.60 -4.15
N LYS A 245 -25.61 -19.77 -4.49
CA LYS A 245 -26.21 -20.71 -3.52
C LYS A 245 -25.18 -21.11 -2.46
N GLN A 246 -23.97 -21.48 -2.87
CA GLN A 246 -22.87 -21.84 -1.97
C GLN A 246 -22.47 -20.71 -1.01
N ALA A 247 -22.30 -19.49 -1.54
CA ALA A 247 -21.97 -18.33 -0.71
C ALA A 247 -23.08 -18.03 0.32
N VAL A 248 -24.35 -18.10 -0.10
CA VAL A 248 -25.51 -17.88 0.78
C VAL A 248 -25.56 -18.87 1.93
N LEU A 249 -25.34 -20.18 1.68
CA LEU A 249 -25.28 -21.19 2.74
C LEU A 249 -24.18 -20.87 3.76
N LYS A 250 -23.01 -20.40 3.31
CA LYS A 250 -21.91 -20.02 4.23
C LYS A 250 -22.18 -18.74 5.01
N LEU A 251 -22.96 -17.81 4.46
CA LEU A 251 -23.42 -16.64 5.22
C LEU A 251 -24.40 -17.03 6.34
N GLU A 252 -25.30 -17.97 6.09
CA GLU A 252 -26.21 -18.52 7.10
C GLU A 252 -25.46 -19.26 8.22
N GLU A 253 -24.35 -19.93 7.89
CA GLU A 253 -23.40 -20.50 8.86
C GLU A 253 -22.55 -19.43 9.60
N LYS A 254 -22.87 -18.13 9.47
CA LYS A 254 -22.14 -17.00 10.06
C LYS A 254 -20.64 -17.00 9.71
N SER A 255 -20.31 -17.40 8.49
CA SER A 255 -18.93 -17.45 8.01
C SER A 255 -18.63 -16.30 7.04
N SER A 256 -17.35 -15.94 6.95
CA SER A 256 -16.87 -14.94 5.99
C SER A 256 -16.68 -15.57 4.61
N VAL A 257 -17.06 -14.85 3.57
CA VAL A 257 -16.99 -15.31 2.18
C VAL A 257 -16.18 -14.35 1.33
N PHE A 258 -15.37 -14.91 0.41
CA PHE A 258 -14.65 -14.16 -0.61
C PHE A 258 -15.04 -14.65 -2.00
N VAL A 259 -15.71 -13.79 -2.76
CA VAL A 259 -16.24 -14.07 -4.09
C VAL A 259 -15.41 -13.36 -5.15
N ALA A 260 -14.61 -14.12 -5.90
CA ALA A 260 -13.84 -13.64 -7.03
C ALA A 260 -14.54 -14.08 -8.34
N ALA A 261 -15.26 -13.15 -8.95
CA ALA A 261 -16.10 -13.41 -10.13
C ALA A 261 -16.14 -12.21 -11.07
N HIS A 262 -16.47 -12.41 -12.36
CA HIS A 262 -16.65 -11.31 -13.30
C HIS A 262 -17.75 -10.31 -12.87
N THR A 263 -17.67 -9.05 -13.30
CA THR A 263 -18.59 -7.97 -12.89
C THR A 263 -20.05 -8.29 -13.24
N SER A 264 -20.31 -8.97 -14.36
CA SER A 264 -21.63 -9.41 -14.80
C SER A 264 -22.12 -10.73 -14.19
N ALA A 265 -21.34 -11.38 -13.31
CA ALA A 265 -21.68 -12.67 -12.72
C ALA A 265 -22.82 -12.62 -11.69
N GLY A 266 -23.20 -11.43 -11.22
CA GLY A 266 -24.27 -11.28 -10.22
C GLY A 266 -23.79 -11.27 -8.77
N LYS A 267 -22.56 -10.81 -8.50
CA LYS A 267 -21.99 -10.69 -7.13
C LYS A 267 -22.90 -9.93 -6.14
N THR A 268 -23.70 -8.98 -6.65
CA THR A 268 -24.62 -8.18 -5.84
C THR A 268 -25.65 -9.02 -5.09
N VAL A 269 -26.03 -10.20 -5.59
CA VAL A 269 -26.94 -11.14 -4.89
C VAL A 269 -26.42 -11.48 -3.48
N ILE A 270 -25.11 -11.68 -3.35
CA ILE A 270 -24.48 -12.10 -2.08
C ILE A 270 -24.47 -10.93 -1.08
N ALA A 271 -24.23 -9.71 -1.56
CA ALA A 271 -24.35 -8.49 -0.75
C ALA A 271 -25.79 -8.25 -0.28
N GLU A 272 -26.76 -8.39 -1.18
CA GLU A 272 -28.18 -8.24 -0.85
C GLU A 272 -28.64 -9.24 0.21
N TYR A 273 -28.16 -10.50 0.12
CA TYR A 273 -28.47 -11.52 1.11
C TYR A 273 -27.91 -11.16 2.49
N ALA A 274 -26.65 -10.71 2.57
CA ALA A 274 -26.03 -10.32 3.82
C ALA A 274 -26.76 -9.13 4.49
N ILE A 275 -27.22 -8.15 3.69
CA ILE A 275 -28.05 -7.03 4.20
C ILE A 275 -29.37 -7.56 4.77
N ALA A 276 -30.06 -8.44 4.04
CA ALA A 276 -31.33 -9.02 4.50
C ALA A 276 -31.14 -9.87 5.76
N LEU A 277 -30.05 -10.64 5.84
CA LEU A 277 -29.72 -11.48 6.98
C LEU A 277 -29.41 -10.65 8.24
N ALA A 278 -28.60 -9.60 8.13
CA ALA A 278 -28.35 -8.67 9.23
C ALA A 278 -29.65 -8.03 9.74
N LYS A 279 -30.53 -7.63 8.81
CA LYS A 279 -31.85 -7.08 9.13
C LYS A 279 -32.73 -8.11 9.86
N LYS A 280 -32.71 -9.39 9.44
CA LYS A 280 -33.39 -10.50 10.13
C LYS A 280 -32.87 -10.69 11.56
N HIS A 281 -31.56 -10.51 11.77
CA HIS A 281 -30.92 -10.57 13.09
C HIS A 281 -31.04 -9.29 13.93
N GLN A 282 -31.66 -8.23 13.40
CA GLN A 282 -31.72 -6.90 14.03
C GLN A 282 -30.34 -6.29 14.31
N LEU A 283 -29.34 -6.64 13.49
CA LEU A 283 -27.98 -6.11 13.54
C LEU A 283 -27.71 -5.22 12.33
N ARG A 284 -26.61 -4.47 12.40
CA ARG A 284 -26.21 -3.54 11.34
C ARG A 284 -25.40 -4.26 10.26
N CYS A 285 -25.60 -3.86 9.01
CA CYS A 285 -24.74 -4.23 7.88
C CYS A 285 -24.12 -2.97 7.29
N ILE A 286 -22.79 -2.97 7.12
CA ILE A 286 -22.07 -1.88 6.47
C ILE A 286 -21.68 -2.33 5.06
N TYR A 287 -22.07 -1.56 4.05
CA TYR A 287 -21.63 -1.72 2.67
C TYR A 287 -20.57 -0.67 2.36
N THR A 288 -19.38 -1.13 2.02
CA THR A 288 -18.23 -0.27 1.71
C THR A 288 -17.95 -0.30 0.22
N SER A 289 -17.85 0.89 -0.38
CA SER A 289 -17.47 1.06 -1.78
C SER A 289 -16.26 1.99 -1.92
N PRO A 290 -15.38 1.77 -2.91
CA PRO A 290 -14.19 2.61 -3.12
C PRO A 290 -14.54 3.98 -3.71
N ILE A 291 -15.72 4.21 -4.29
CA ILE A 291 -15.99 5.42 -5.08
C ILE A 291 -17.34 6.03 -4.69
N LYS A 292 -17.37 7.35 -4.45
CA LYS A 292 -18.59 8.09 -4.07
C LYS A 292 -19.76 7.88 -5.06
N ALA A 293 -19.47 7.89 -6.36
CA ALA A 293 -20.47 7.64 -7.40
C ALA A 293 -21.14 6.25 -7.25
N LEU A 294 -20.35 5.22 -6.94
CA LEU A 294 -20.86 3.88 -6.67
C LEU A 294 -21.70 3.84 -5.39
N SER A 295 -21.24 4.52 -4.32
CA SER A 295 -22.01 4.65 -3.08
C SER A 295 -23.39 5.29 -3.32
N ASN A 296 -23.46 6.36 -4.11
CA ASN A 296 -24.72 7.02 -4.47
C ASN A 296 -25.64 6.11 -5.30
N GLN A 297 -25.09 5.39 -6.28
CA GLN A 297 -25.84 4.42 -7.08
C GLN A 297 -26.41 3.30 -6.19
N LYS A 298 -25.57 2.70 -5.34
CA LYS A 298 -25.96 1.61 -4.43
C LYS A 298 -26.96 2.07 -3.38
N PHE A 299 -26.85 3.31 -2.91
CA PHE A 299 -27.83 3.91 -2.03
C PHE A 299 -29.21 3.93 -2.67
N ARG A 300 -29.31 4.40 -3.91
CA ARG A 300 -30.58 4.41 -4.65
C ARG A 300 -31.14 3.01 -4.85
N ASP A 301 -30.29 2.06 -5.25
CA ASP A 301 -30.70 0.67 -5.53
C ASP A 301 -31.19 -0.04 -4.26
N PHE A 302 -30.44 0.06 -3.16
CA PHE A 302 -30.80 -0.56 -1.89
C PHE A 302 -31.96 0.16 -1.19
N LYS A 303 -32.08 1.49 -1.31
CA LYS A 303 -33.22 2.23 -0.77
C LYS A 303 -34.53 1.77 -1.42
N LYS A 304 -34.54 1.56 -2.75
CA LYS A 304 -35.70 0.99 -3.46
C LYS A 304 -36.06 -0.43 -3.00
N LYS A 305 -35.05 -1.23 -2.64
CA LYS A 305 -35.21 -2.66 -2.33
C LYS A 305 -35.51 -2.95 -0.85
N PHE A 306 -34.84 -2.26 0.08
CA PHE A 306 -34.87 -2.54 1.53
C PHE A 306 -35.49 -1.42 2.37
N GLY A 307 -35.65 -0.21 1.82
CA GLY A 307 -36.21 0.96 2.49
C GLY A 307 -35.25 1.63 3.47
N ASP A 308 -34.91 0.96 4.57
CA ASP A 308 -34.07 1.50 5.65
C ASP A 308 -32.57 1.44 5.31
N VAL A 309 -32.11 2.44 4.55
CA VAL A 309 -30.70 2.56 4.12
C VAL A 309 -30.21 3.97 4.40
N GLY A 310 -28.99 4.06 4.97
CA GLY A 310 -28.26 5.31 5.20
C GLY A 310 -27.02 5.40 4.30
N LEU A 311 -26.50 6.61 4.14
CA LEU A 311 -25.29 6.91 3.37
C LEU A 311 -24.42 7.87 4.16
N ILE A 312 -23.14 7.52 4.35
CA ILE A 312 -22.15 8.37 5.00
C ILE A 312 -20.95 8.48 4.08
N THR A 313 -20.74 9.67 3.52
CA THR A 313 -19.57 10.03 2.72
C THR A 313 -18.81 11.16 3.42
N GLY A 314 -17.64 11.54 2.91
CA GLY A 314 -16.92 12.73 3.39
C GLY A 314 -17.71 14.04 3.23
N ASP A 315 -18.66 14.08 2.28
CA ASP A 315 -19.36 15.32 1.91
C ASP A 315 -20.64 15.56 2.72
N PHE A 316 -21.40 14.50 2.99
CA PHE A 316 -22.68 14.57 3.69
C PHE A 316 -23.10 13.21 4.28
N GLN A 317 -24.06 13.26 5.20
CA GLN A 317 -24.63 12.07 5.84
C GLN A 317 -26.15 12.07 5.66
N VAL A 318 -26.70 10.92 5.30
CA VAL A 318 -28.15 10.69 5.17
C VAL A 318 -28.51 9.47 6.01
N LYS A 319 -29.44 9.65 6.95
CA LYS A 319 -29.95 8.59 7.83
C LYS A 319 -28.83 7.74 8.49
N PRO A 320 -27.86 8.36 9.20
CA PRO A 320 -26.72 7.65 9.79
C PRO A 320 -27.10 6.57 10.82
N GLU A 321 -28.33 6.58 11.31
CA GLU A 321 -28.92 5.62 12.24
C GLU A 321 -29.45 4.33 11.58
N ALA A 322 -29.54 4.28 10.24
CA ALA A 322 -30.11 3.14 9.52
C ALA A 322 -29.37 1.81 9.76
N GLN A 323 -30.10 0.68 9.69
CA GLN A 323 -29.53 -0.66 9.85
C GLN A 323 -28.60 -1.06 8.70
N CYS A 324 -28.87 -0.60 7.48
CA CYS A 324 -27.96 -0.73 6.35
C CYS A 324 -27.26 0.61 6.12
N LEU A 325 -25.94 0.66 6.32
CA LEU A 325 -25.15 1.86 6.06
C LEU A 325 -24.26 1.65 4.84
N ILE A 326 -24.32 2.58 3.89
CA ILE A 326 -23.37 2.67 2.79
C ILE A 326 -22.31 3.69 3.15
N VAL A 327 -21.05 3.29 3.09
CA VAL A 327 -19.90 4.13 3.46
C VAL A 327 -18.81 4.04 2.39
N THR A 328 -17.94 5.04 2.32
CA THR A 328 -16.68 4.90 1.59
C THR A 328 -15.62 4.23 2.46
N THR A 329 -14.55 3.73 1.84
CA THR A 329 -13.42 3.10 2.53
C THR A 329 -12.79 4.02 3.58
N GLU A 330 -12.58 5.28 3.26
CA GLU A 330 -11.99 6.28 4.18
C GLU A 330 -12.87 6.49 5.41
N ILE A 331 -14.19 6.56 5.21
CA ILE A 331 -15.16 6.75 6.28
C ILE A 331 -15.18 5.52 7.20
N LEU A 332 -15.16 4.31 6.64
CA LEU A 332 -15.08 3.10 7.46
C LEU A 332 -13.77 3.05 8.26
N CYS A 333 -12.64 3.41 7.66
CA CYS A 333 -11.36 3.47 8.36
C CYS A 333 -11.39 4.52 9.49
N SER A 334 -11.93 5.71 9.23
CA SER A 334 -12.12 6.76 10.24
C SER A 334 -13.01 6.29 11.41
N MET A 335 -14.07 5.51 11.14
CA MET A 335 -14.91 4.91 12.17
C MET A 335 -14.15 3.91 13.04
N LEU A 336 -13.16 3.20 12.51
CA LEU A 336 -12.31 2.26 13.25
C LEU A 336 -11.26 2.97 14.10
N TYR A 337 -10.69 4.08 13.62
CA TYR A 337 -9.81 4.92 14.42
C TYR A 337 -10.56 5.60 15.58
N SER A 338 -11.80 6.01 15.34
CA SER A 338 -12.64 6.72 16.33
C SER A 338 -13.47 5.78 17.23
N ASP A 339 -13.28 4.46 17.13
CA ASP A 339 -14.05 3.44 17.87
C ASP A 339 -15.57 3.66 17.87
N SER A 340 -16.13 3.95 16.68
CA SER A 340 -17.55 4.29 16.53
C SER A 340 -18.49 3.19 17.04
N ASP A 341 -19.51 3.57 17.81
CA ASP A 341 -20.55 2.64 18.30
C ASP A 341 -21.27 1.89 17.17
N LYS A 342 -21.35 2.49 15.97
CA LYS A 342 -21.89 1.84 14.76
C LYS A 342 -21.16 0.54 14.44
N ILE A 343 -19.85 0.47 14.69
CA ILE A 343 -19.07 -0.76 14.49
C ILE A 343 -19.51 -1.83 15.49
N LYS A 344 -19.78 -1.47 16.75
CA LYS A 344 -20.21 -2.40 17.82
C LYS A 344 -21.52 -3.12 17.50
N GLU A 345 -22.41 -2.50 16.74
CA GLU A 345 -23.69 -3.07 16.29
C GLU A 345 -23.61 -3.85 14.96
N THR A 346 -22.43 -3.84 14.31
CA THR A 346 -22.27 -4.42 12.96
C THR A 346 -22.03 -5.93 13.01
N GLU A 347 -22.77 -6.69 12.21
CA GLU A 347 -22.58 -8.13 11.99
C GLU A 347 -21.75 -8.40 10.74
N PHE A 348 -22.14 -7.80 9.62
CA PHE A 348 -21.51 -7.98 8.31
C PHE A 348 -20.92 -6.67 7.79
N VAL A 349 -19.70 -6.76 7.26
CA VAL A 349 -19.10 -5.71 6.42
C VAL A 349 -18.93 -6.27 5.02
N ILE A 350 -19.64 -5.64 4.08
CA ILE A 350 -19.55 -5.93 2.65
C ILE A 350 -18.49 -5.03 2.05
N LEU A 351 -17.50 -5.66 1.43
CA LEU A 351 -16.33 -5.04 0.82
C LEU A 351 -16.46 -5.21 -0.68
N ASP A 352 -16.94 -4.18 -1.38
CA ASP A 352 -17.17 -4.22 -2.83
C ASP A 352 -15.94 -3.78 -3.62
N GLU A 353 -15.64 -4.49 -4.71
CA GLU A 353 -14.46 -4.28 -5.54
C GLU A 353 -13.11 -4.41 -4.79
N VAL A 354 -12.91 -5.49 -4.02
CA VAL A 354 -11.68 -5.76 -3.24
C VAL A 354 -10.39 -5.73 -4.08
N HIS A 355 -10.48 -5.91 -5.41
CA HIS A 355 -9.32 -5.75 -6.29
C HIS A 355 -8.72 -4.34 -6.29
N TYR A 356 -9.39 -3.34 -5.71
CA TYR A 356 -8.83 -2.00 -5.43
C TYR A 356 -7.78 -2.00 -4.32
N VAL A 357 -7.53 -3.12 -3.65
CA VAL A 357 -6.33 -3.28 -2.81
C VAL A 357 -5.05 -2.96 -3.58
N ASN A 358 -5.04 -3.19 -4.91
CA ASN A 358 -3.90 -2.86 -5.78
C ASN A 358 -3.78 -1.37 -6.14
N ASP A 359 -4.72 -0.53 -5.71
CA ASP A 359 -4.65 0.91 -5.96
C ASP A 359 -3.47 1.50 -5.19
N ARG A 360 -2.52 2.13 -5.90
CA ARG A 360 -1.27 2.64 -5.30
C ARG A 360 -1.52 3.70 -4.22
N ASP A 361 -2.55 4.52 -4.40
CA ASP A 361 -2.81 5.66 -3.54
C ASP A 361 -3.69 5.28 -2.35
N ARG A 362 -4.71 4.45 -2.58
CA ARG A 362 -5.80 4.15 -1.61
C ARG A 362 -5.84 2.68 -1.15
N GLY A 363 -5.07 1.79 -1.77
CA GLY A 363 -5.03 0.36 -1.44
C GLY A 363 -4.64 0.08 0.02
N HIS A 364 -3.73 0.88 0.58
CA HIS A 364 -3.33 0.78 1.99
C HIS A 364 -4.51 0.88 2.99
N ILE A 365 -5.56 1.64 2.66
CA ILE A 365 -6.74 1.81 3.52
C ILE A 365 -7.55 0.51 3.60
N TRP A 366 -7.64 -0.23 2.48
CA TRP A 366 -8.32 -1.53 2.45
C TRP A 366 -7.67 -2.53 3.39
N GLU A 367 -6.34 -2.60 3.37
CA GLU A 367 -5.59 -3.49 4.25
C GLU A 367 -5.79 -3.13 5.73
N GLN A 368 -5.73 -1.84 6.07
CA GLN A 368 -5.99 -1.37 7.43
C GLN A 368 -7.38 -1.78 7.93
N ILE A 369 -8.42 -1.60 7.11
CA ILE A 369 -9.80 -2.01 7.46
C ILE A 369 -9.86 -3.52 7.74
N LEU A 370 -9.24 -4.34 6.88
CA LEU A 370 -9.24 -5.79 7.02
C LEU A 370 -8.55 -6.28 8.31
N ILE A 371 -7.47 -5.60 8.70
CA ILE A 371 -6.70 -5.88 9.92
C ILE A 371 -7.49 -5.40 11.16
N MET A 372 -7.93 -4.14 11.17
CA MET A 372 -8.48 -3.47 12.36
C MET A 372 -9.94 -3.82 12.68
N LEU A 373 -10.71 -4.35 11.72
CA LEU A 373 -12.11 -4.72 11.96
C LEU A 373 -12.20 -5.75 13.10
N PRO A 374 -13.13 -5.61 14.06
CA PRO A 374 -13.26 -6.58 15.17
C PRO A 374 -13.51 -8.02 14.67
N LYS A 375 -12.91 -9.02 15.30
CA LYS A 375 -13.00 -10.45 14.88
C LYS A 375 -14.44 -10.99 14.78
N ARG A 376 -15.37 -10.44 15.57
CA ARG A 376 -16.80 -10.83 15.52
C ARG A 376 -17.49 -10.46 14.20
N VAL A 377 -17.00 -9.43 13.52
CA VAL A 377 -17.56 -8.93 12.25
C VAL A 377 -17.18 -9.89 11.12
N LYS A 378 -18.18 -10.37 10.40
CA LYS A 378 -18.03 -11.27 9.24
C LYS A 378 -17.88 -10.47 7.96
N LEU A 379 -17.01 -10.97 7.08
CA LEU A 379 -16.64 -10.28 5.85
C LEU A 379 -17.37 -10.88 4.65
N VAL A 380 -17.91 -10.01 3.80
CA VAL A 380 -18.43 -10.36 2.48
C VAL A 380 -17.59 -9.62 1.45
N MET A 381 -16.58 -10.29 0.91
CA MET A 381 -15.64 -9.69 -0.03
C MET A 381 -16.06 -9.99 -1.46
N LEU A 382 -16.30 -8.96 -2.26
CA LEU A 382 -16.68 -9.06 -3.66
C LEU A 382 -15.55 -8.51 -4.52
N SER A 383 -15.05 -9.30 -5.47
CA SER A 383 -13.96 -8.89 -6.34
C SER A 383 -14.14 -9.35 -7.78
N ALA A 384 -13.41 -8.70 -8.68
CA ALA A 384 -13.17 -9.21 -10.02
C ALA A 384 -12.28 -10.48 -9.95
N THR A 385 -12.10 -11.15 -11.08
CA THR A 385 -11.23 -12.33 -11.16
C THR A 385 -9.76 -11.93 -10.95
N VAL A 386 -9.16 -12.43 -9.87
CA VAL A 386 -7.73 -12.25 -9.52
C VAL A 386 -7.07 -13.63 -9.37
N THR A 387 -5.74 -13.71 -9.48
CA THR A 387 -5.05 -15.01 -9.59
C THR A 387 -4.64 -15.64 -8.25
N ASN A 388 -4.39 -14.84 -7.21
CA ASN A 388 -3.93 -15.27 -5.89
C ASN A 388 -5.00 -15.12 -4.79
N VAL A 389 -6.27 -15.42 -5.13
CA VAL A 389 -7.43 -15.31 -4.21
C VAL A 389 -7.19 -16.10 -2.91
N ILE A 390 -6.63 -17.30 -3.03
CA ILE A 390 -6.38 -18.20 -1.90
C ILE A 390 -5.33 -17.63 -0.94
N ASP A 391 -4.22 -17.09 -1.47
CA ASP A 391 -3.17 -16.51 -0.64
C ASP A 391 -3.69 -15.30 0.14
N PHE A 392 -4.47 -14.44 -0.53
CA PHE A 392 -5.11 -13.29 0.08
C PHE A 392 -6.15 -13.69 1.14
N ALA A 393 -7.03 -14.66 0.83
CA ALA A 393 -7.99 -15.19 1.80
C ALA A 393 -7.30 -15.81 3.02
N ASN A 394 -6.17 -16.47 2.82
CA ASN A 394 -5.41 -17.13 3.88
C ASN A 394 -4.71 -16.14 4.79
N TRP A 395 -4.21 -15.03 4.22
CA TRP A 395 -3.73 -13.90 5.00
C TRP A 395 -4.84 -13.33 5.89
N ILE A 396 -5.99 -12.97 5.31
CA ILE A 396 -7.12 -12.43 6.08
C ILE A 396 -7.57 -13.41 7.17
N GLY A 397 -7.68 -14.69 6.82
CA GLY A 397 -8.16 -15.71 7.76
C GLY A 397 -7.21 -15.91 8.93
N ARG A 398 -5.89 -15.81 8.71
CA ARG A 398 -4.86 -15.81 9.78
C ARG A 398 -4.96 -14.57 10.65
N THR A 399 -4.92 -13.38 10.04
CA THR A 399 -4.93 -12.09 10.75
C THR A 399 -6.18 -11.94 11.62
N ARG A 400 -7.33 -12.37 11.11
CA ARG A 400 -8.62 -12.25 11.80
C ARG A 400 -8.97 -13.47 12.64
N ASP A 401 -8.16 -14.53 12.59
CA ASP A 401 -8.43 -15.78 13.30
C ASP A 401 -9.84 -16.33 12.99
N SER A 402 -10.18 -16.33 11.70
CA SER A 402 -11.50 -16.73 11.20
C SER A 402 -11.37 -17.36 9.83
N LYS A 403 -12.00 -18.51 9.65
CA LYS A 403 -12.00 -19.20 8.35
C LYS A 403 -12.72 -18.39 7.28
N ILE A 404 -12.13 -18.33 6.08
CA ILE A 404 -12.67 -17.64 4.90
C ILE A 404 -13.03 -18.68 3.84
N TYR A 405 -14.27 -18.65 3.35
CA TYR A 405 -14.71 -19.51 2.26
C TYR A 405 -14.55 -18.77 0.93
N VAL A 406 -13.80 -19.37 0.01
CA VAL A 406 -13.48 -18.76 -1.29
C VAL A 406 -14.38 -19.36 -2.36
N VAL A 407 -15.05 -18.48 -3.10
CA VAL A 407 -15.79 -18.81 -4.30
C VAL A 407 -15.10 -18.15 -5.48
N PHE A 408 -14.54 -18.96 -6.37
CA PHE A 408 -13.84 -18.49 -7.55
C PHE A 408 -14.54 -18.99 -8.81
N THR A 409 -14.88 -18.08 -9.73
CA THR A 409 -15.46 -18.46 -11.02
C THR A 409 -14.89 -17.64 -12.16
N LEU A 410 -14.43 -18.34 -13.20
CA LEU A 410 -14.07 -17.77 -14.49
C LEU A 410 -15.27 -17.70 -15.44
N TYR A 411 -16.43 -18.25 -15.04
CA TYR A 411 -17.61 -18.23 -15.87
C TYR A 411 -18.15 -16.81 -16.02
N ARG A 412 -18.39 -16.41 -17.26
CA ARG A 412 -19.04 -15.16 -17.61
C ARG A 412 -20.43 -15.47 -18.20
N PRO A 413 -21.54 -15.03 -17.57
CA PRO A 413 -22.88 -15.36 -18.05
C PRO A 413 -23.16 -14.94 -19.49
N VAL A 414 -22.59 -13.80 -19.91
CA VAL A 414 -22.66 -13.33 -21.30
C VAL A 414 -21.25 -13.47 -21.90
N PRO A 415 -21.01 -14.37 -22.86
CA PRO A 415 -19.69 -14.55 -23.48
C PRO A 415 -19.25 -13.31 -24.28
N LEU A 416 -17.93 -13.09 -24.41
CA LEU A 416 -17.37 -12.02 -25.24
C LEU A 416 -16.90 -12.53 -26.61
N GLU A 417 -17.11 -11.69 -27.62
CA GLU A 417 -16.52 -11.86 -28.96
C GLU A 417 -15.68 -10.63 -29.31
N HIS A 418 -14.42 -10.84 -29.65
CA HIS A 418 -13.46 -9.78 -29.93
C HIS A 418 -13.18 -9.69 -31.43
N TYR A 419 -13.25 -8.47 -31.96
CA TYR A 419 -13.15 -8.18 -33.37
C TYR A 419 -12.13 -7.08 -33.65
N LEU A 420 -11.46 -7.15 -34.79
CA LEU A 420 -10.73 -6.04 -35.40
C LEU A 420 -11.61 -5.38 -36.46
N TYR A 421 -11.72 -4.05 -36.40
CA TYR A 421 -12.44 -3.28 -37.41
C TYR A 421 -11.49 -2.51 -38.32
N ILE A 422 -11.58 -2.77 -39.63
CA ILE A 422 -10.84 -2.07 -40.67
C ILE A 422 -11.87 -1.34 -41.53
N GLY A 423 -11.99 -0.03 -41.34
CA GLY A 423 -12.95 0.75 -42.11
C GLY A 423 -12.56 0.81 -43.60
N SER A 424 -13.44 0.38 -44.50
CA SER A 424 -13.35 0.62 -45.94
C SER A 424 -14.14 1.89 -46.33
N ASN A 425 -13.70 2.58 -47.40
CA ASN A 425 -14.46 3.68 -48.00
C ASN A 425 -15.53 3.19 -49.00
N THR A 426 -15.54 1.91 -49.33
CA THR A 426 -16.46 1.30 -50.30
C THR A 426 -17.57 0.55 -49.57
N SER A 427 -18.80 0.95 -49.85
CA SER A 427 -20.08 0.51 -49.27
C SER A 427 -20.49 -0.93 -49.59
N MET A 428 -19.55 -1.83 -49.88
CA MET A 428 -19.86 -3.21 -50.24
C MET A 428 -19.45 -4.18 -49.11
N GLU A 429 -20.51 -4.69 -48.48
CA GLU A 429 -20.63 -5.91 -47.66
C GLU A 429 -20.18 -5.90 -46.18
N MET A 430 -21.18 -6.21 -45.34
CA MET A 430 -21.23 -6.19 -43.87
C MET A 430 -20.22 -7.11 -43.15
N LYS A 431 -19.73 -8.16 -43.83
CA LYS A 431 -18.85 -9.19 -43.25
C LYS A 431 -17.36 -8.96 -43.48
N ASP A 432 -17.00 -8.04 -44.37
CA ASP A 432 -15.61 -7.87 -44.79
C ASP A 432 -14.83 -6.89 -43.91
N ASN A 433 -15.48 -5.98 -43.18
CA ASN A 433 -14.76 -4.95 -42.40
C ASN A 433 -14.52 -5.32 -40.92
N MET A 434 -15.13 -6.41 -40.42
CA MET A 434 -15.04 -6.83 -39.02
C MET A 434 -14.50 -8.27 -38.95
N HIS A 435 -13.33 -8.45 -38.34
CA HIS A 435 -12.65 -9.75 -38.29
C HIS A 435 -12.59 -10.27 -36.86
N LEU A 436 -13.23 -11.41 -36.63
CA LEU A 436 -13.21 -12.09 -35.35
C LEU A 436 -11.80 -12.60 -35.03
N ILE A 437 -11.25 -12.15 -33.91
CA ILE A 437 -9.93 -12.55 -33.43
C ILE A 437 -9.99 -13.37 -32.14
N ARG A 438 -11.14 -13.43 -31.46
CA ARG A 438 -11.33 -14.30 -30.29
C ARG A 438 -12.82 -14.49 -29.98
N LYS A 439 -13.21 -15.71 -29.58
CA LYS A 439 -14.47 -16.01 -28.90
C LYS A 439 -14.18 -16.34 -27.43
N ALA A 440 -15.22 -16.32 -26.58
CA ALA A 440 -15.12 -16.50 -25.13
C ALA A 440 -14.07 -17.53 -24.68
N ASP A 441 -14.26 -18.79 -25.04
CA ASP A 441 -13.42 -19.90 -24.58
C ASP A 441 -12.31 -20.29 -25.57
N SER A 442 -12.18 -19.54 -26.68
CA SER A 442 -11.18 -19.86 -27.71
C SER A 442 -9.87 -19.11 -27.44
N GLY A 443 -8.75 -19.74 -27.80
CA GLY A 443 -7.49 -19.03 -27.97
C GLY A 443 -7.57 -17.92 -29.04
N PHE A 444 -6.46 -17.20 -29.22
CA PHE A 444 -6.36 -16.15 -30.23
C PHE A 444 -6.51 -16.73 -31.66
N LEU A 445 -7.44 -16.19 -32.44
CA LEU A 445 -7.76 -16.63 -33.79
C LEU A 445 -6.89 -15.90 -34.81
N ILE A 446 -5.70 -16.46 -35.07
CA ILE A 446 -4.72 -15.89 -36.00
C ILE A 446 -5.27 -15.72 -37.42
N GLN A 447 -6.22 -16.56 -37.84
CA GLN A 447 -6.85 -16.46 -39.16
C GLN A 447 -7.63 -15.15 -39.33
N GLY A 448 -8.35 -14.71 -38.30
CA GLY A 448 -9.05 -13.42 -38.30
C GLY A 448 -8.07 -12.25 -38.39
N TYR A 449 -6.97 -12.33 -37.64
CA TYR A 449 -5.89 -11.34 -37.68
C TYR A 449 -5.24 -11.24 -39.08
N ARG A 450 -4.97 -12.38 -39.74
CA ARG A 450 -4.41 -12.40 -41.10
C ARG A 450 -5.35 -11.79 -42.13
N LYS A 451 -6.64 -12.14 -42.09
CA LYS A 451 -7.65 -11.53 -42.97
C LYS A 451 -7.71 -10.01 -42.79
N ALA A 452 -7.65 -9.55 -41.55
CA ALA A 452 -7.55 -8.13 -41.24
C ALA A 452 -6.28 -7.51 -41.86
N ALA A 453 -5.11 -8.13 -41.67
CA ALA A 453 -3.86 -7.65 -42.25
C ALA A 453 -3.88 -7.54 -43.77
N ASP A 454 -4.47 -8.51 -44.46
CA ASP A 454 -4.59 -8.53 -45.92
C ASP A 454 -5.50 -7.42 -46.43
N LEU A 455 -6.63 -7.16 -45.76
CA LEU A 455 -7.52 -6.05 -46.13
C LEU A 455 -6.89 -4.69 -45.87
N LEU A 456 -6.16 -4.52 -44.76
CA LEU A 456 -5.46 -3.26 -44.50
C LEU A 456 -4.40 -2.97 -45.57
N LYS A 457 -3.66 -3.99 -46.03
CA LYS A 457 -2.69 -3.86 -47.13
C LYS A 457 -3.37 -3.44 -48.43
N LYS A 458 -4.47 -4.10 -48.81
CA LYS A 458 -5.26 -3.72 -50.00
C LYS A 458 -5.75 -2.27 -49.92
N ASN A 459 -6.24 -1.83 -48.77
CA ASN A 459 -6.69 -0.45 -48.56
C ASN A 459 -5.55 0.58 -48.64
N LYS A 460 -4.32 0.22 -48.22
CA LYS A 460 -3.13 1.07 -48.36
C LYS A 460 -2.63 1.18 -49.80
N GLU A 461 -2.69 0.10 -50.57
CA GLU A 461 -2.31 0.10 -52.00
C GLU A 461 -3.22 1.02 -52.82
N VAL A 462 -4.51 1.09 -52.49
CA VAL A 462 -5.48 2.01 -53.12
C VAL A 462 -5.26 3.49 -52.71
N LYS A 463 -4.65 3.75 -51.54
CA LYS A 463 -4.48 5.10 -50.95
C LYS A 463 -3.19 5.84 -51.36
N LYS A 464 -2.37 5.30 -52.27
CA LYS A 464 -1.09 5.92 -52.69
C LYS A 464 -1.20 7.32 -53.36
N TYR A 465 -2.39 7.94 -53.45
CA TYR A 465 -2.60 9.20 -54.17
C TYR A 465 -3.13 10.39 -53.36
N GLN A 466 -3.39 10.29 -52.05
CA GLN A 466 -3.76 11.47 -51.24
C GLN A 466 -3.23 11.35 -49.80
N GLU A 467 -2.11 12.01 -49.52
CA GLU A 467 -1.68 12.28 -48.15
C GLU A 467 -2.35 13.57 -47.65
N SER A 468 -3.20 13.46 -46.64
CA SER A 468 -3.50 14.58 -45.75
C SER A 468 -3.63 14.08 -44.31
N LYS A 469 -2.92 14.75 -43.40
CA LYS A 469 -2.78 14.40 -41.97
C LYS A 469 -3.76 15.16 -41.08
N ASN A 470 -4.94 15.56 -41.58
CA ASN A 470 -5.86 16.44 -40.85
C ASN A 470 -6.97 15.66 -40.13
N PHE A 471 -7.28 16.07 -38.90
CA PHE A 471 -8.33 15.46 -38.06
C PHE A 471 -9.75 15.59 -38.66
N LYS A 472 -9.98 16.60 -39.52
CA LYS A 472 -11.25 16.80 -40.24
C LYS A 472 -11.61 15.64 -41.18
N ASP A 473 -10.64 14.80 -41.56
CA ASP A 473 -10.85 13.64 -42.44
C ASP A 473 -11.43 12.40 -41.72
N GLN A 474 -11.54 12.42 -40.38
CA GLN A 474 -12.05 11.27 -39.60
C GLN A 474 -13.57 11.27 -39.40
N LYS A 475 -14.25 12.41 -39.55
CA LYS A 475 -15.71 12.54 -39.40
C LYS A 475 -16.51 11.54 -40.26
N PRO A 476 -16.29 11.43 -41.59
CA PRO A 476 -17.06 10.49 -42.41
C PRO A 476 -16.81 9.03 -42.00
N LYS A 477 -15.59 8.71 -41.54
CA LYS A 477 -15.25 7.36 -41.04
C LYS A 477 -16.08 6.98 -39.83
N TRP A 478 -16.20 7.87 -38.85
CA TRP A 478 -16.98 7.64 -37.64
C TRP A 478 -18.49 7.58 -37.92
N VAL A 479 -19.03 8.46 -38.78
CA VAL A 479 -20.44 8.40 -39.17
C VAL A 479 -20.76 7.06 -39.87
N ASN A 480 -19.89 6.61 -40.77
CA ASN A 480 -20.05 5.30 -41.43
C ASN A 480 -19.96 4.14 -40.45
N PHE A 481 -19.04 4.21 -39.49
CA PHE A 481 -18.94 3.21 -38.42
C PHE A 481 -20.19 3.16 -37.54
N LEU A 482 -20.73 4.31 -37.12
CA LEU A 482 -21.96 4.35 -36.33
C LEU A 482 -23.18 3.82 -37.11
N ARG A 483 -23.28 4.13 -38.41
CA ARG A 483 -24.30 3.53 -39.29
C ARG A 483 -24.13 2.02 -39.44
N PHE A 484 -22.88 1.55 -39.46
CA PHE A 484 -22.59 0.12 -39.45
C PHE A 484 -23.10 -0.52 -38.15
N LEU A 485 -22.85 0.08 -36.99
CA LEU A 485 -23.37 -0.42 -35.71
C LEU A 485 -24.91 -0.44 -35.68
N ASP A 486 -25.54 0.63 -36.18
CA ASP A 486 -27.00 0.76 -36.26
C ASP A 486 -27.63 -0.37 -37.07
N LYS A 487 -27.14 -0.59 -38.31
CA LYS A 487 -27.62 -1.65 -39.21
C LYS A 487 -27.48 -3.06 -38.62
N ASN A 488 -26.54 -3.27 -37.70
CA ASN A 488 -26.30 -4.55 -37.04
C ASN A 488 -26.94 -4.64 -35.64
N ASN A 489 -27.76 -3.66 -35.24
CA ASN A 489 -28.36 -3.57 -33.91
C ASN A 489 -27.34 -3.58 -32.76
N LEU A 490 -26.12 -3.10 -32.95
CA LEU A 490 -25.02 -3.20 -31.98
C LEU A 490 -25.03 -2.13 -30.87
N PHE A 491 -26.09 -1.32 -30.78
CA PHE A 491 -26.27 -0.33 -29.73
C PHE A 491 -26.97 -0.90 -28.47
N PRO A 492 -26.75 -0.31 -27.28
CA PRO A 492 -25.87 0.83 -27.01
C PRO A 492 -24.39 0.44 -27.04
N VAL A 493 -23.53 1.41 -27.40
CA VAL A 493 -22.08 1.25 -27.53
C VAL A 493 -21.32 2.19 -26.60
N VAL A 494 -20.25 1.69 -25.99
CA VAL A 494 -19.25 2.48 -25.27
C VAL A 494 -17.96 2.50 -26.06
N VAL A 495 -17.51 3.68 -26.46
CA VAL A 495 -16.25 3.90 -27.19
C VAL A 495 -15.21 4.41 -26.20
N PHE A 496 -14.27 3.54 -25.82
CA PHE A 496 -13.15 3.91 -24.98
C PHE A 496 -12.11 4.68 -25.78
N ILE A 497 -11.90 5.93 -25.37
CA ILE A 497 -10.88 6.83 -25.87
C ILE A 497 -10.06 7.29 -24.66
N LEU A 498 -8.79 6.92 -24.62
CA LEU A 498 -7.91 7.13 -23.45
C LEU A 498 -7.32 8.55 -23.42
N SER A 499 -8.15 9.55 -23.75
CA SER A 499 -7.82 10.98 -23.72
C SER A 499 -9.10 11.82 -23.63
N ARG A 500 -9.22 12.63 -22.56
CA ARG A 500 -10.38 13.50 -22.32
C ARG A 500 -10.65 14.45 -23.49
N LYS A 501 -9.62 15.21 -23.88
CA LYS A 501 -9.68 16.14 -25.01
C LYS A 501 -10.14 15.46 -26.30
N LYS A 502 -9.70 14.22 -26.55
CA LYS A 502 -10.10 13.48 -27.74
C LYS A 502 -11.55 13.00 -27.66
N CYS A 503 -12.07 12.63 -26.47
CA CYS A 503 -13.49 12.34 -26.30
C CYS A 503 -14.35 13.55 -26.68
N ASP A 504 -14.04 14.72 -26.14
CA ASP A 504 -14.76 15.98 -26.39
C ASP A 504 -14.76 16.31 -27.89
N MET A 505 -13.55 16.33 -28.50
CA MET A 505 -13.38 16.62 -29.93
C MET A 505 -14.15 15.64 -30.83
N MET A 506 -14.18 14.35 -30.49
CA MET A 506 -14.89 13.34 -31.29
C MET A 506 -16.40 13.55 -31.23
N ALA A 507 -16.95 13.73 -30.04
CA ALA A 507 -18.37 13.97 -29.85
C ALA A 507 -18.83 15.26 -30.55
N GLU A 508 -18.08 16.35 -30.40
CA GLU A 508 -18.37 17.62 -31.05
C GLU A 508 -18.31 17.50 -32.58
N SER A 509 -17.34 16.77 -33.13
CA SER A 509 -17.23 16.58 -34.59
C SER A 509 -18.45 15.88 -35.21
N LEU A 510 -19.11 15.01 -34.44
CA LEU A 510 -20.27 14.22 -34.85
C LEU A 510 -21.60 14.95 -34.67
N LYS A 511 -21.59 16.11 -33.98
CA LYS A 511 -22.75 16.98 -33.83
C LYS A 511 -23.45 17.20 -35.18
N ASN A 512 -24.78 17.09 -35.17
CA ASN A 512 -25.69 17.23 -36.31
C ASN A 512 -25.54 16.19 -37.42
N SER A 513 -24.66 15.20 -37.27
CA SER A 513 -24.34 14.21 -38.32
C SER A 513 -24.91 12.82 -38.02
N VAL A 514 -25.53 12.66 -36.85
CA VAL A 514 -25.93 11.38 -36.24
C VAL A 514 -27.39 11.35 -35.78
N ASN A 515 -28.24 12.19 -36.37
CA ASN A 515 -29.67 12.28 -36.04
C ASN A 515 -30.47 10.97 -36.28
N PHE A 516 -29.84 9.94 -36.85
CA PHE A 516 -30.43 8.61 -37.04
C PHE A 516 -30.44 7.75 -35.78
N LEU A 517 -29.69 8.11 -34.73
CA LEU A 517 -29.55 7.29 -33.52
C LEU A 517 -30.79 7.31 -32.62
N LEU A 518 -31.54 8.42 -32.60
CA LEU A 518 -32.74 8.58 -31.79
C LEU A 518 -33.93 8.94 -32.67
N ASN A 519 -35.10 8.44 -32.30
CA ASN A 519 -36.35 8.97 -32.83
C ASN A 519 -36.76 10.27 -32.10
N ASN A 520 -37.73 11.01 -32.67
CA ASN A 520 -38.18 12.29 -32.11
C ASN A 520 -38.69 12.18 -30.67
N LYS A 521 -39.32 11.06 -30.27
CA LYS A 521 -39.82 10.87 -28.90
C LYS A 521 -38.67 10.63 -27.92
N GLU A 522 -37.69 9.82 -28.28
CA GLU A 522 -36.48 9.59 -27.48
C GLU A 522 -35.68 10.89 -27.31
N SER A 523 -35.53 11.67 -28.39
CA SER A 523 -34.86 12.97 -28.37
C SER A 523 -35.57 13.96 -27.42
N GLN A 524 -36.90 14.07 -27.51
CA GLN A 524 -37.71 14.89 -26.60
C GLN A 524 -37.66 14.39 -25.15
N ALA A 525 -37.62 13.07 -24.92
CA ALA A 525 -37.48 12.51 -23.58
C ALA A 525 -36.12 12.85 -22.95
N ASN A 526 -35.04 12.80 -23.74
CA ASN A 526 -33.72 13.28 -23.31
C ASN A 526 -33.75 14.76 -22.98
N GLU A 527 -34.33 15.58 -23.85
CA GLU A 527 -34.43 17.02 -23.61
C GLU A 527 -35.24 17.34 -22.35
N TYR A 528 -36.40 16.70 -22.17
CA TYR A 528 -37.24 16.91 -20.99
C TYR A 528 -36.50 16.55 -19.71
N PHE A 529 -35.88 15.36 -19.65
CA PHE A 529 -35.13 14.91 -18.48
C PHE A 529 -33.92 15.83 -18.21
N PHE A 530 -33.18 16.23 -19.24
CA PHE A 530 -32.05 17.15 -19.10
C PHE A 530 -32.50 18.49 -18.52
N ASN A 531 -33.52 19.10 -19.13
CA ASN A 531 -34.06 20.37 -18.67
C ASN A 531 -34.57 20.28 -17.23
N ASP A 532 -35.21 19.17 -16.85
CA ASP A 532 -35.68 18.92 -15.48
C ASP A 532 -34.53 18.81 -14.48
N ALA A 533 -33.50 18.02 -14.79
CA ALA A 533 -32.34 17.83 -13.93
C ALA A 533 -31.56 19.14 -13.67
N ILE A 534 -31.44 20.01 -14.68
CA ILE A 534 -30.71 21.28 -14.54
C ILE A 534 -31.56 22.41 -13.94
N LYS A 535 -32.87 22.22 -13.65
CA LYS A 535 -33.73 23.27 -13.06
C LYS A 535 -33.19 23.83 -11.75
N LYS A 536 -32.37 23.05 -11.02
CA LYS A 536 -31.76 23.46 -9.76
C LYS A 536 -30.53 24.36 -9.94
N LEU A 537 -29.90 24.34 -11.12
CA LEU A 537 -28.77 25.20 -11.44
C LEU A 537 -29.22 26.64 -11.67
N LYS A 538 -28.32 27.61 -11.42
CA LYS A 538 -28.57 29.02 -11.75
C LYS A 538 -28.61 29.24 -13.27
N PRO A 539 -29.29 30.30 -13.77
CA PRO A 539 -29.34 30.58 -15.20
C PRO A 539 -27.95 30.71 -15.87
N GLU A 540 -26.99 31.32 -15.18
CA GLU A 540 -25.59 31.46 -15.64
C GLU A 540 -24.92 30.09 -15.78
N ASP A 541 -25.07 29.20 -14.79
CA ASP A 541 -24.53 27.84 -14.81
C ASP A 541 -25.17 26.98 -15.92
N ARG A 542 -26.46 27.20 -16.23
CA ARG A 542 -27.13 26.52 -17.34
C ARG A 542 -26.62 26.96 -18.72
N ALA A 543 -26.07 28.16 -18.80
CA ALA A 543 -25.53 28.74 -20.02
C ALA A 543 -24.06 28.35 -20.28
N LEU A 544 -23.43 27.59 -19.37
CA LEU A 544 -22.05 27.13 -19.55
C LEU A 544 -21.89 26.34 -20.86
N PRO A 545 -20.80 26.57 -21.64
CA PRO A 545 -20.59 25.88 -22.92
C PRO A 545 -20.68 24.36 -22.82
N GLN A 546 -20.10 23.76 -21.76
CA GLN A 546 -20.16 22.32 -21.53
C GLN A 546 -21.60 21.81 -21.30
N VAL A 547 -22.45 22.57 -20.60
CA VAL A 547 -23.85 22.21 -20.33
C VAL A 547 -24.68 22.25 -21.61
N VAL A 548 -24.53 23.33 -22.39
CA VAL A 548 -25.24 23.50 -23.67
C VAL A 548 -24.83 22.41 -24.66
N LEU A 549 -23.52 22.16 -24.80
CA LEU A 549 -23.01 21.12 -25.68
C LEU A 549 -23.52 19.73 -25.28
N MET A 550 -23.47 19.39 -24.00
CA MET A 550 -23.97 18.10 -23.52
C MET A 550 -25.46 17.91 -23.80
N LYS A 551 -26.28 18.97 -23.65
CA LYS A 551 -27.71 18.94 -24.00
C LYS A 551 -27.91 18.56 -25.47
N GLU A 552 -27.22 19.25 -26.37
CA GLU A 552 -27.34 19.03 -27.82
C GLU A 552 -26.90 17.61 -28.21
N LEU A 553 -25.81 17.11 -27.62
CA LEU A 553 -25.31 15.76 -27.85
C LEU A 553 -26.32 14.70 -27.38
N LEU A 554 -26.87 14.87 -26.17
CA LEU A 554 -27.86 13.95 -25.60
C LEU A 554 -29.14 13.89 -26.45
N CYS A 555 -29.58 15.02 -27.00
CA CYS A 555 -30.74 15.05 -27.92
C CYS A 555 -30.48 14.27 -29.22
N GLN A 556 -29.22 13.99 -29.57
CA GLN A 556 -28.80 13.17 -30.72
C GLN A 556 -28.40 11.73 -30.32
N GLY A 557 -28.49 11.37 -29.03
CA GLY A 557 -28.16 10.03 -28.53
C GLY A 557 -26.67 9.78 -28.37
N ILE A 558 -25.86 10.84 -28.34
CA ILE A 558 -24.42 10.78 -28.07
C ILE A 558 -24.13 11.44 -26.73
N ALA A 559 -23.13 10.95 -25.99
CA ALA A 559 -22.63 11.62 -24.80
C ALA A 559 -21.13 11.41 -24.59
N VAL A 560 -20.56 12.19 -23.67
CA VAL A 560 -19.17 12.08 -23.23
C VAL A 560 -19.11 11.79 -21.73
N HIS A 561 -18.20 10.91 -21.30
CA HIS A 561 -17.96 10.59 -19.89
C HIS A 561 -16.46 10.53 -19.57
N HIS A 562 -15.99 11.47 -18.76
CA HIS A 562 -14.64 11.46 -18.18
C HIS A 562 -14.54 12.39 -16.97
N SER A 563 -13.40 12.39 -16.28
CA SER A 563 -13.18 13.18 -15.05
C SER A 563 -13.36 14.69 -15.22
N GLY A 564 -13.10 15.24 -16.42
CA GLY A 564 -13.30 16.66 -16.73
C GLY A 564 -14.75 17.13 -16.92
N ILE A 565 -15.73 16.22 -17.04
CA ILE A 565 -17.15 16.58 -17.15
C ILE A 565 -17.70 16.89 -15.74
N LEU A 566 -18.52 17.95 -15.65
CA LEU A 566 -19.23 18.35 -14.42
C LEU A 566 -19.98 17.16 -13.78
N PRO A 567 -19.95 17.01 -12.44
CA PRO A 567 -20.60 15.89 -11.74
C PRO A 567 -22.07 15.69 -12.13
N ILE A 568 -22.89 16.75 -12.11
CA ILE A 568 -24.30 16.67 -12.48
C ILE A 568 -24.51 16.17 -13.92
N LEU A 569 -23.66 16.60 -14.86
CA LEU A 569 -23.76 16.15 -16.26
C LEU A 569 -23.38 14.68 -16.41
N LYS A 570 -22.38 14.20 -15.65
CA LYS A 570 -22.02 12.77 -15.64
C LYS A 570 -23.20 11.92 -15.14
N GLU A 571 -23.85 12.33 -14.07
CA GLU A 571 -25.02 11.61 -13.53
C GLU A 571 -26.19 11.60 -14.52
N ILE A 572 -26.44 12.71 -15.24
CA ILE A 572 -27.45 12.75 -16.31
C ILE A 572 -27.09 11.75 -17.42
N VAL A 573 -25.85 11.79 -17.92
CA VAL A 573 -25.37 10.87 -18.98
C VAL A 573 -25.53 9.42 -18.55
N GLU A 574 -25.11 9.11 -17.33
CA GLU A 574 -25.22 7.80 -16.69
C GLU A 574 -26.68 7.29 -16.63
N MET A 575 -27.60 8.12 -16.12
CA MET A 575 -29.02 7.75 -16.02
C MET A 575 -29.67 7.58 -17.39
N GLN A 576 -29.32 8.40 -18.37
CA GLN A 576 -29.87 8.30 -19.72
C GLN A 576 -29.25 7.14 -20.52
N PHE A 577 -27.99 6.78 -20.24
CA PHE A 577 -27.35 5.58 -20.78
C PHE A 577 -28.03 4.30 -20.25
N GLN A 578 -28.35 4.23 -18.95
CA GLN A 578 -29.10 3.11 -18.36
C GLN A 578 -30.49 2.94 -19.00
N LYS A 579 -31.16 4.04 -19.34
CA LYS A 579 -32.45 4.03 -20.07
C LYS A 579 -32.30 3.72 -21.57
N SER A 580 -31.09 3.44 -22.06
CA SER A 580 -30.77 3.24 -23.48
C SER A 580 -31.15 4.43 -24.38
N LEU A 581 -31.19 5.64 -23.81
CA LEU A 581 -31.43 6.89 -24.54
C LEU A 581 -30.11 7.57 -24.98
N VAL A 582 -28.97 7.10 -24.48
CA VAL A 582 -27.65 7.36 -25.05
C VAL A 582 -27.24 6.10 -25.81
N LYS A 583 -27.19 6.17 -27.14
CA LYS A 583 -26.81 5.03 -27.99
C LYS A 583 -25.29 4.92 -28.13
N CYS A 584 -24.57 6.03 -28.17
CA CYS A 584 -23.11 6.06 -28.28
C CYS A 584 -22.50 6.91 -27.16
N LEU A 585 -21.69 6.28 -26.31
CA LEU A 585 -20.99 6.95 -25.22
C LEU A 585 -19.49 6.97 -25.49
N PHE A 586 -18.89 8.16 -25.61
CA PHE A 586 -17.44 8.32 -25.63
C PHE A 586 -16.92 8.44 -24.21
N ALA A 587 -16.08 7.51 -23.78
CA ALA A 587 -15.65 7.43 -22.39
C ALA A 587 -14.14 7.21 -22.21
N THR A 588 -13.59 7.74 -21.12
CA THR A 588 -12.26 7.32 -20.64
C THR A 588 -12.36 6.07 -19.78
N GLU A 589 -11.22 5.49 -19.40
CA GLU A 589 -11.11 4.32 -18.52
C GLU A 589 -11.93 4.43 -17.23
N THR A 590 -12.09 5.65 -16.69
CA THR A 590 -12.89 5.92 -15.48
C THR A 590 -14.34 5.44 -15.56
N PHE A 591 -14.92 5.27 -16.75
CA PHE A 591 -16.28 4.72 -16.88
C PHE A 591 -16.32 3.20 -16.67
N ALA A 592 -15.23 2.50 -16.98
CA ALA A 592 -15.11 1.07 -16.71
C ALA A 592 -14.87 0.77 -15.23
N ILE A 593 -14.63 1.81 -14.43
CA ILE A 593 -14.25 1.77 -13.02
C ILE A 593 -15.47 2.18 -12.19
N GLY A 594 -16.02 1.26 -11.40
CA GLY A 594 -16.95 1.61 -10.31
C GLY A 594 -18.38 2.01 -10.69
N ILE A 595 -18.85 1.78 -11.91
CA ILE A 595 -20.26 2.01 -12.29
C ILE A 595 -20.84 0.77 -12.97
N ASN A 596 -22.01 0.30 -12.54
CA ASN A 596 -22.65 -0.85 -13.19
C ASN A 596 -23.48 -0.43 -14.41
N MET A 597 -22.82 -0.17 -15.54
CA MET A 597 -23.46 0.22 -16.81
C MET A 597 -22.96 -0.66 -17.96
N PRO A 598 -23.56 -1.85 -18.17
CA PRO A 598 -23.24 -2.69 -19.30
C PRO A 598 -23.80 -2.11 -20.61
N ALA A 599 -23.04 -2.28 -21.69
CA ALA A 599 -23.40 -1.91 -23.05
C ALA A 599 -23.54 -3.19 -23.90
N ARG A 600 -24.21 -3.13 -25.04
CA ARG A 600 -24.19 -4.27 -25.99
C ARG A 600 -22.80 -4.44 -26.61
N THR A 601 -22.19 -3.30 -26.98
CA THR A 601 -20.89 -3.26 -27.65
C THR A 601 -19.90 -2.36 -26.91
N VAL A 602 -18.64 -2.77 -26.87
CA VAL A 602 -17.51 -1.94 -26.42
C VAL A 602 -16.54 -1.76 -27.58
N VAL A 603 -16.08 -0.53 -27.80
CA VAL A 603 -15.14 -0.20 -28.87
C VAL A 603 -13.89 0.43 -28.26
N PHE A 604 -12.72 -0.04 -28.65
CA PHE A 604 -11.43 0.57 -28.32
C PHE A 604 -10.93 1.35 -29.53
N GLU A 605 -10.78 2.67 -29.38
CA GLU A 605 -10.19 3.50 -30.42
C GLU A 605 -8.68 3.24 -30.58
N ALA A 606 -8.01 2.97 -29.46
CA ALA A 606 -6.61 2.58 -29.39
C ALA A 606 -6.39 1.64 -28.19
N ILE A 607 -5.28 0.89 -28.20
CA ILE A 607 -4.90 -0.03 -27.11
C ILE A 607 -3.73 0.49 -26.26
N ASN A 608 -3.28 1.73 -26.52
CA ASN A 608 -2.16 2.35 -25.83
C ASN A 608 -2.65 3.54 -25.02
N LYS A 609 -2.10 3.72 -23.82
CA LYS A 609 -2.40 4.85 -22.93
C LYS A 609 -1.14 5.51 -22.42
N PHE A 610 -1.28 6.76 -21.99
CA PHE A 610 -0.26 7.46 -21.23
C PHE A 610 -0.62 7.32 -19.74
N ASP A 611 0.26 6.74 -18.94
CA ASP A 611 0.02 6.50 -17.51
C ASP A 611 0.61 7.60 -16.60
N GLY A 612 1.06 8.71 -17.19
CA GLY A 612 1.73 9.80 -16.49
C GLY A 612 3.23 9.82 -16.71
N ILE A 613 3.82 8.66 -17.04
CA ILE A 613 5.27 8.48 -17.24
C ILE A 613 5.55 8.15 -18.70
N GLU A 614 4.93 7.08 -19.21
CA GLU A 614 5.20 6.60 -20.56
C GLU A 614 3.91 6.23 -21.32
N LYS A 615 4.07 6.05 -22.64
CA LYS A 615 2.99 5.56 -23.49
C LYS A 615 3.11 4.05 -23.65
N ARG A 616 2.31 3.31 -22.87
CA ARG A 616 2.32 1.84 -22.85
C ARG A 616 1.02 1.22 -23.35
N ASN A 617 1.06 -0.08 -23.64
CA ASN A 617 -0.15 -0.86 -23.94
C ASN A 617 -1.00 -1.07 -22.67
N LEU A 618 -2.30 -1.28 -22.87
CA LEU A 618 -3.22 -1.67 -21.82
C LEU A 618 -2.78 -2.99 -21.17
N ALA A 619 -2.78 -3.02 -19.84
CA ALA A 619 -2.56 -4.25 -19.11
C ALA A 619 -3.77 -5.19 -19.26
N PRO A 620 -3.59 -6.52 -19.11
CA PRO A 620 -4.68 -7.49 -19.25
C PRO A 620 -5.89 -7.21 -18.33
N ALA A 621 -5.63 -6.73 -17.10
CA ALA A 621 -6.66 -6.37 -16.15
C ALA A 621 -7.47 -5.14 -16.61
N GLU A 622 -6.80 -4.07 -17.04
CA GLU A 622 -7.42 -2.85 -17.57
C GLU A 622 -8.31 -3.17 -18.78
N TYR A 623 -7.78 -3.98 -19.71
CA TYR A 623 -8.52 -4.45 -20.87
C TYR A 623 -9.75 -5.27 -20.49
N THR A 624 -9.60 -6.23 -19.58
CA THR A 624 -10.69 -7.11 -19.14
C THR A 624 -11.80 -6.33 -18.43
N GLN A 625 -11.46 -5.30 -17.65
CA GLN A 625 -12.45 -4.43 -17.01
C GLN A 625 -13.25 -3.62 -18.03
N MET A 626 -12.57 -3.00 -19.01
CA MET A 626 -13.22 -2.21 -20.06
C MET A 626 -14.04 -3.09 -21.02
N ALA A 627 -13.45 -4.16 -21.55
CA ALA A 627 -14.13 -5.11 -22.43
C ALA A 627 -15.27 -5.84 -21.70
N GLY A 628 -15.13 -6.05 -20.39
CA GLY A 628 -16.12 -6.63 -19.51
C GLY A 628 -17.42 -5.83 -19.38
N ARG A 629 -17.48 -4.60 -19.91
CA ARG A 629 -18.71 -3.81 -20.03
C ARG A 629 -19.58 -4.22 -21.22
N ALA A 630 -19.11 -5.04 -22.15
CA ALA A 630 -19.90 -5.53 -23.28
C ALA A 630 -20.76 -6.74 -22.91
N GLY A 631 -22.02 -6.75 -23.35
CA GLY A 631 -23.00 -7.79 -23.09
C GLY A 631 -23.82 -7.55 -21.82
N ARG A 632 -25.13 -7.39 -21.98
CA ARG A 632 -26.10 -7.18 -20.90
C ARG A 632 -26.79 -8.51 -20.56
N ARG A 633 -26.64 -8.97 -19.31
CA ARG A 633 -27.27 -10.21 -18.82
C ARG A 633 -28.80 -10.11 -18.97
N GLY A 634 -29.40 -11.13 -19.58
CA GLY A 634 -30.84 -11.18 -19.84
C GLY A 634 -31.32 -10.42 -21.08
N HIS A 635 -30.43 -9.71 -21.79
CA HIS A 635 -30.79 -8.97 -23.01
C HIS A 635 -29.95 -9.35 -24.24
N ASP A 636 -28.66 -9.63 -24.06
CA ASP A 636 -27.74 -9.95 -25.16
C ASP A 636 -27.21 -11.39 -25.02
N ASP A 637 -27.19 -12.14 -26.13
CA ASP A 637 -26.64 -13.51 -26.18
C ASP A 637 -25.11 -13.52 -26.05
N SER A 638 -24.45 -12.49 -26.60
CA SER A 638 -23.00 -12.27 -26.50
C SER A 638 -22.68 -10.78 -26.46
N GLY A 639 -21.56 -10.43 -25.82
CA GLY A 639 -21.03 -9.06 -25.79
C GLY A 639 -20.01 -8.85 -26.91
N THR A 640 -20.20 -7.81 -27.72
CA THR A 640 -19.31 -7.49 -28.83
C THR A 640 -18.21 -6.53 -28.40
N VAL A 641 -16.94 -6.86 -28.66
CA VAL A 641 -15.78 -6.00 -28.40
C VAL A 641 -15.05 -5.72 -29.70
N ILE A 642 -14.88 -4.46 -30.06
CA ILE A 642 -14.28 -4.03 -31.32
C ILE A 642 -13.01 -3.23 -31.04
N ILE A 643 -11.90 -3.58 -31.67
CA ILE A 643 -10.67 -2.79 -31.65
C ILE A 643 -10.51 -2.13 -33.02
N MET A 644 -10.44 -0.80 -33.05
CA MET A 644 -10.30 -0.02 -34.28
C MET A 644 -8.87 -0.12 -34.82
N ALA A 645 -8.71 -0.74 -35.98
CA ALA A 645 -7.44 -0.77 -36.71
C ALA A 645 -7.45 0.35 -37.74
N ASN A 646 -6.95 1.53 -37.35
CA ASN A 646 -6.95 2.73 -38.20
C ASN A 646 -5.95 2.60 -39.36
N ASP A 647 -4.70 3.01 -39.15
CA ASP A 647 -3.65 3.04 -40.19
C ASP A 647 -2.63 1.91 -40.02
N GLN A 648 -2.58 1.28 -38.85
CA GLN A 648 -1.71 0.16 -38.54
C GLN A 648 -2.48 -0.84 -37.68
N LEU A 649 -2.17 -2.12 -37.88
CA LEU A 649 -2.67 -3.18 -37.02
C LEU A 649 -1.77 -3.28 -35.78
N PRO A 650 -2.36 -3.41 -34.58
CA PRO A 650 -1.57 -3.76 -33.41
C PRO A 650 -0.93 -5.14 -33.58
N ASN A 651 0.24 -5.34 -33.00
CA ASN A 651 0.98 -6.61 -33.08
C ASN A 651 0.14 -7.77 -32.51
N ASP A 652 0.15 -8.94 -33.16
CA ASP A 652 -0.60 -10.11 -32.72
C ASP A 652 -0.14 -10.60 -31.34
N ARG A 653 1.17 -10.51 -31.02
CA ARG A 653 1.70 -10.84 -29.69
C ARG A 653 1.20 -9.88 -28.62
N GLU A 654 1.14 -8.58 -28.92
CA GLU A 654 0.65 -7.56 -28.00
C GLU A 654 -0.85 -7.76 -27.73
N LEU A 655 -1.65 -8.01 -28.78
CA LEU A 655 -3.08 -8.32 -28.64
C LEU A 655 -3.28 -9.63 -27.84
N THR A 656 -2.48 -10.65 -28.12
CA THR A 656 -2.56 -11.93 -27.41
C THR A 656 -2.24 -11.73 -25.93
N ASN A 657 -1.17 -10.99 -25.60
CA ASN A 657 -0.81 -10.72 -24.21
C ASN A 657 -1.88 -9.86 -23.50
N MET A 658 -2.41 -8.83 -24.14
CA MET A 658 -3.47 -7.99 -23.57
C MET A 658 -4.76 -8.78 -23.33
N MET A 659 -5.13 -9.71 -24.22
CA MET A 659 -6.38 -10.47 -24.14
C MET A 659 -6.30 -11.72 -23.25
N LEU A 660 -5.19 -12.46 -23.33
CA LEU A 660 -4.99 -13.76 -22.68
C LEU A 660 -3.95 -13.72 -21.56
N GLY A 661 -3.38 -12.55 -21.28
CA GLY A 661 -2.42 -12.36 -20.20
C GLY A 661 -3.03 -12.69 -18.84
N LYS A 662 -2.18 -13.03 -17.88
CA LYS A 662 -2.61 -13.37 -16.51
C LYS A 662 -3.35 -12.18 -15.89
N SER A 663 -4.48 -12.44 -15.23
CA SER A 663 -5.15 -11.42 -14.43
C SER A 663 -4.21 -10.94 -13.32
N ALA A 664 -4.38 -9.68 -12.91
CA ALA A 664 -3.56 -9.08 -11.87
C ALA A 664 -3.57 -9.94 -10.59
N LYS A 665 -2.40 -10.04 -9.96
CA LYS A 665 -2.29 -10.53 -8.59
C LYS A 665 -2.68 -9.40 -7.64
N LEU A 666 -3.30 -9.73 -6.53
CA LEU A 666 -3.42 -8.84 -5.39
C LEU A 666 -2.03 -8.64 -4.79
N GLU A 667 -1.59 -7.40 -4.69
CA GLU A 667 -0.30 -6.98 -4.16
C GLU A 667 -0.54 -5.94 -3.07
N SER A 668 0.21 -6.04 -1.99
CA SER A 668 0.13 -5.10 -0.86
C SER A 668 0.48 -3.69 -1.32
N GLN A 669 -0.31 -2.71 -0.93
CA GLN A 669 -0.03 -1.28 -1.07
C GLN A 669 0.14 -0.62 0.29
N PHE A 670 0.22 -1.41 1.37
CA PHE A 670 0.46 -0.93 2.72
C PHE A 670 1.64 0.04 2.80
N LYS A 671 1.40 1.21 3.39
CA LYS A 671 2.41 2.25 3.60
C LYS A 671 2.31 2.78 5.02
N VAL A 672 3.44 3.16 5.60
CA VAL A 672 3.49 3.76 6.94
C VAL A 672 3.28 5.27 6.80
N SER A 673 2.06 5.78 6.94
CA SER A 673 1.81 7.24 6.96
C SER A 673 1.92 7.82 8.37
N TYR A 674 2.20 9.12 8.50
CA TYR A 674 2.24 9.77 9.81
C TYR A 674 0.86 9.73 10.49
N SER A 675 -0.22 9.87 9.71
CA SER A 675 -1.59 9.71 10.20
C SER A 675 -1.83 8.36 10.90
N ILE A 676 -1.31 7.24 10.36
CA ILE A 676 -1.43 5.92 11.01
C ILE A 676 -0.65 5.90 12.33
N ILE A 677 0.61 6.37 12.31
CA ILE A 677 1.47 6.39 13.51
C ILE A 677 0.80 7.20 14.62
N LEU A 678 0.34 8.41 14.30
CA LEU A 678 -0.30 9.31 15.25
C LEU A 678 -1.62 8.75 15.77
N ASN A 679 -2.47 8.19 14.90
CA ASN A 679 -3.72 7.58 15.36
C ASN A 679 -3.49 6.36 16.24
N MET A 680 -2.45 5.56 15.97
CA MET A 680 -2.09 4.42 16.80
C MET A 680 -1.52 4.84 18.16
N PHE A 681 -0.64 5.85 18.22
CA PHE A 681 -0.13 6.38 19.50
C PHE A 681 -1.20 7.13 20.30
N LYS A 682 -2.22 7.69 19.64
CA LYS A 682 -3.40 8.25 20.33
C LYS A 682 -4.24 7.15 21.00
N LYS A 683 -4.31 5.98 20.37
CA LYS A 683 -5.07 4.83 20.87
C LYS A 683 -4.25 4.10 21.93
N LYS A 684 -4.56 4.30 23.22
CA LYS A 684 -4.02 3.47 24.32
C LYS A 684 -4.62 2.05 24.35
N ASN A 685 -4.80 1.42 23.18
CA ASN A 685 -5.41 0.11 23.04
C ASN A 685 -4.36 -1.01 23.17
N SER A 686 -4.83 -2.26 23.24
CA SER A 686 -3.97 -3.45 23.38
C SER A 686 -3.08 -3.75 22.17
N GLU A 687 -3.40 -3.24 20.98
CA GLU A 687 -2.67 -3.56 19.75
C GLU A 687 -1.65 -2.47 19.43
N THR A 688 -0.36 -2.85 19.33
CA THR A 688 0.69 -1.91 18.94
C THR A 688 0.76 -1.76 17.42
N LEU A 689 1.35 -0.66 16.93
CA LEU A 689 1.52 -0.48 15.48
C LEU A 689 2.39 -1.59 14.87
N GLU A 690 3.34 -2.13 15.60
CA GLU A 690 4.17 -3.25 15.19
C GLU A 690 3.35 -4.53 14.95
N GLU A 691 2.26 -4.74 15.71
CA GLU A 691 1.34 -5.86 15.48
C GLU A 691 0.54 -5.67 14.19
N ILE A 692 0.10 -4.44 13.90
CA ILE A 692 -0.57 -4.12 12.63
C ILE A 692 0.39 -4.30 11.46
N LEU A 693 1.63 -3.80 11.58
CA LEU A 693 2.68 -3.99 10.57
C LEU A 693 2.96 -5.48 10.36
N GLY A 694 3.11 -6.26 11.43
CA GLY A 694 3.29 -7.71 11.35
C GLY A 694 2.10 -8.47 10.78
N SER A 695 0.91 -7.87 10.81
CA SER A 695 -0.34 -8.44 10.28
C SER A 695 -0.67 -7.96 8.86
N SER A 696 0.13 -7.07 8.29
CA SER A 696 -0.06 -6.52 6.94
C SER A 696 0.14 -7.57 5.84
N PHE A 697 -0.40 -7.33 4.63
CA PHE A 697 -0.33 -8.32 3.56
C PHE A 697 1.09 -8.49 3.01
N ILE A 698 1.90 -7.42 3.02
CA ILE A 698 3.33 -7.48 2.65
C ILE A 698 4.10 -8.48 3.52
N GLU A 699 3.72 -8.64 4.79
CA GLU A 699 4.33 -9.58 5.74
C GLU A 699 3.74 -10.99 5.68
N ALA A 700 2.72 -11.27 4.86
CA ALA A 700 1.99 -12.54 4.89
C ALA A 700 2.88 -13.77 4.63
N ALA A 701 3.88 -13.64 3.75
CA ALA A 701 4.84 -14.70 3.46
C ALA A 701 5.78 -14.97 4.66
N ARG A 702 6.21 -13.90 5.33
CA ARG A 702 7.03 -13.96 6.54
C ARG A 702 6.23 -14.51 7.71
N ALA A 703 5.01 -14.04 7.92
CA ALA A 703 4.12 -14.50 8.99
C ALA A 703 3.90 -16.02 8.92
N LYS A 704 3.77 -16.58 7.70
CA LYS A 704 3.71 -18.04 7.51
C LYS A 704 4.96 -18.76 8.02
N LYS A 705 6.15 -18.22 7.75
CA LYS A 705 7.43 -18.78 8.21
C LYS A 705 7.71 -18.50 9.69
N LYS A 706 7.14 -17.43 10.25
CA LYS A 706 7.32 -17.06 11.66
C LYS A 706 6.87 -18.17 12.60
N ASP A 707 5.78 -18.86 12.27
CA ASP A 707 5.33 -20.03 13.04
C ASP A 707 6.40 -21.14 13.03
N GLU A 708 6.92 -21.49 11.86
CA GLU A 708 8.00 -22.49 11.67
C GLU A 708 9.27 -22.09 12.43
N TYR A 709 9.69 -20.82 12.33
CA TYR A 709 10.84 -20.29 13.05
C TYR A 709 10.65 -20.27 14.57
N THR A 710 9.43 -20.04 15.04
CA THR A 710 9.11 -20.04 16.48
C THR A 710 9.18 -21.46 17.04
N GLU A 711 8.68 -22.45 16.31
CA GLU A 711 8.80 -23.86 16.67
C GLU A 711 10.26 -24.32 16.69
N GLU A 712 11.05 -23.99 15.65
CA GLU A 712 12.49 -24.27 15.59
C GLU A 712 13.22 -23.60 16.76
N LEU A 713 12.97 -22.32 17.03
CA LEU A 713 13.58 -21.57 18.12
C LEU A 713 13.29 -22.19 19.49
N ASN A 714 12.05 -22.60 19.74
CA ASN A 714 11.66 -23.25 20.99
C ASN A 714 12.38 -24.60 21.16
N SER A 715 12.48 -25.39 20.08
CA SER A 715 13.20 -26.66 20.11
C SER A 715 14.69 -26.48 20.42
N LEU A 716 15.34 -25.49 19.80
CA LEU A 716 16.75 -25.19 20.01
C LEU A 716 17.02 -24.60 21.40
N LYS A 717 16.11 -23.77 21.93
CA LYS A 717 16.20 -23.25 23.32
C LYS A 717 16.10 -24.37 24.36
N ILE A 718 15.25 -25.37 24.15
CA ILE A 718 15.15 -26.54 25.04
C ILE A 718 16.46 -27.35 25.00
N ILE A 719 16.98 -27.61 23.79
CA ILE A 719 18.26 -28.33 23.64
C ILE A 719 19.38 -27.55 24.33
N HIS A 720 19.48 -26.25 24.09
CA HIS A 720 20.50 -25.39 24.70
C HIS A 720 20.36 -25.30 26.22
N GLY A 721 19.14 -25.25 26.76
CA GLY A 721 18.92 -25.24 28.21
C GLY A 721 19.23 -26.58 28.91
N ASN A 722 19.20 -27.69 28.18
CA ASN A 722 19.59 -29.02 28.69
C ASN A 722 21.08 -29.31 28.52
N ASP A 723 21.74 -28.62 27.58
CA ASP A 723 23.14 -28.81 27.22
C ASP A 723 24.01 -27.82 28.01
N ASN A 724 24.44 -28.22 29.22
CA ASN A 724 25.26 -27.40 30.14
C ASN A 724 26.73 -27.22 29.69
N TRP A 725 27.02 -27.38 28.40
CA TRP A 725 28.38 -27.24 27.90
C TRP A 725 28.72 -25.75 27.76
N GLU A 726 29.59 -25.23 28.65
CA GLU A 726 30.22 -23.91 28.52
C GLU A 726 31.75 -24.05 28.50
N PRO A 727 32.45 -23.25 27.67
CA PRO A 727 33.91 -23.25 27.60
C PRO A 727 34.48 -22.69 28.91
N THR A 728 34.79 -23.57 29.84
CA THR A 728 35.26 -23.25 31.20
C THR A 728 36.74 -23.58 31.39
N GLY A 729 37.32 -24.44 30.53
CA GLY A 729 38.74 -24.77 30.53
C GLY A 729 39.59 -23.74 29.76
N LYS A 730 40.88 -23.60 30.15
CA LYS A 730 41.86 -22.79 29.41
C LYS A 730 41.98 -23.20 27.94
N GLN A 731 41.87 -24.50 27.64
CA GLN A 731 41.89 -25.03 26.27
C GLN A 731 40.65 -24.58 25.47
N ASP A 732 39.46 -24.61 26.08
CA ASP A 732 38.21 -24.24 25.40
C ASP A 732 38.19 -22.75 25.01
N ILE A 733 38.79 -21.88 25.85
CA ILE A 733 38.91 -20.44 25.57
C ILE A 733 39.76 -20.19 24.33
N ILE A 734 40.90 -20.89 24.19
CA ILE A 734 41.79 -20.76 23.03
C ILE A 734 41.09 -21.28 21.77
N VAL A 735 40.36 -22.41 21.86
CA VAL A 735 39.58 -22.95 20.74
C VAL A 735 38.43 -22.02 20.35
N LYS A 736 37.81 -21.34 21.33
CA LYS A 736 36.77 -20.32 21.10
C LYS A 736 37.34 -19.11 20.36
N GLU A 737 38.48 -18.60 20.81
CA GLU A 737 39.18 -17.48 20.16
C GLU A 737 39.55 -17.83 18.72
N PHE A 738 40.05 -19.05 18.49
CA PHE A 738 40.29 -19.58 17.15
C PHE A 738 39.01 -19.60 16.30
N TYR A 739 37.90 -20.15 16.83
CA TYR A 739 36.62 -20.20 16.12
C TYR A 739 36.16 -18.80 15.71
N LEU A 740 36.17 -17.83 16.64
CA LEU A 740 35.71 -16.46 16.38
C LEU A 740 36.56 -15.78 15.31
N CYS A 741 37.89 -15.89 15.40
CA CYS A 741 38.79 -15.35 14.38
C CYS A 741 38.61 -16.04 13.02
N ALA A 742 38.50 -17.36 13.00
CA ALA A 742 38.31 -18.13 11.77
C ALA A 742 36.97 -17.79 11.12
N LYS A 743 35.92 -17.63 11.90
CA LYS A 743 34.59 -17.24 11.44
C LYS A 743 34.60 -15.83 10.85
N GLU A 744 35.15 -14.83 11.55
CA GLU A 744 35.24 -13.45 11.06
C GLU A 744 35.98 -13.36 9.72
N TYR A 745 37.08 -14.13 9.57
CA TYR A 745 37.77 -14.26 8.29
C TYR A 745 36.89 -14.91 7.21
N LEU A 746 36.19 -16.01 7.53
CA LEU A 746 35.34 -16.71 6.57
C LEU A 746 34.11 -15.90 6.16
N ASP A 747 33.51 -15.14 7.06
CA ASP A 747 32.35 -14.29 6.77
C ASP A 747 32.77 -13.15 5.81
N CYS A 748 33.85 -12.43 6.14
CA CYS A 748 34.46 -11.42 5.27
C CYS A 748 34.82 -11.99 3.89
N ARG A 749 35.39 -13.21 3.87
CA ARG A 749 35.71 -13.91 2.63
C ARG A 749 34.46 -14.28 1.84
N ASN A 750 33.44 -14.86 2.45
CA ASN A 750 32.24 -15.31 1.74
C ASN A 750 31.50 -14.14 1.07
N GLU A 751 31.47 -12.97 1.69
CA GLU A 751 30.81 -11.77 1.18
C GLU A 751 31.58 -11.11 0.02
N GLU A 752 32.91 -11.07 0.11
CA GLU A 752 33.74 -10.27 -0.79
C GLU A 752 34.53 -11.09 -1.83
N TRP A 753 34.65 -12.41 -1.64
CA TRP A 753 35.48 -13.27 -2.49
C TRP A 753 35.06 -13.27 -3.96
N ASP A 754 33.76 -13.28 -4.26
CA ASP A 754 33.31 -13.26 -5.65
C ASP A 754 33.65 -11.94 -6.36
N LYS A 755 33.58 -10.81 -5.64
CA LYS A 755 33.95 -9.48 -6.15
C LYS A 755 35.46 -9.40 -6.36
N LEU A 756 36.24 -9.85 -5.38
CA LEU A 756 37.70 -9.91 -5.46
C LEU A 756 38.17 -10.83 -6.58
N TYR A 757 37.59 -12.02 -6.70
CA TYR A 757 37.93 -12.99 -7.73
C TYR A 757 37.55 -12.48 -9.13
N ALA A 758 36.41 -11.79 -9.29
CA ALA A 758 36.02 -11.18 -10.55
C ALA A 758 36.94 -10.01 -10.97
N ALA A 759 37.45 -9.24 -10.00
CA ALA A 759 38.38 -8.14 -10.23
C ALA A 759 39.84 -8.59 -10.38
N SER A 760 40.18 -9.82 -9.98
CA SER A 760 41.53 -10.38 -10.07
C SER A 760 41.93 -10.76 -11.50
N ASP A 761 43.24 -10.89 -11.74
CA ASP A 761 43.77 -11.29 -13.05
C ASP A 761 43.20 -12.64 -13.52
N LYS A 762 42.81 -12.71 -14.79
CA LYS A 762 42.22 -13.91 -15.41
C LYS A 762 43.17 -15.10 -15.38
N SER A 763 44.48 -14.86 -15.27
CA SER A 763 45.51 -15.88 -15.12
C SER A 763 45.26 -16.84 -13.94
N PHE A 764 44.58 -16.37 -12.89
CA PHE A 764 44.24 -17.16 -11.70
C PHE A 764 43.07 -18.13 -11.89
N SER A 765 42.28 -17.97 -12.96
CA SER A 765 41.13 -18.83 -13.30
C SER A 765 41.35 -19.69 -14.55
N GLU A 766 42.59 -19.73 -15.03
CA GLU A 766 42.96 -20.48 -16.24
C GLU A 766 42.69 -21.98 -16.09
N ILE A 767 42.22 -22.57 -17.17
CA ILE A 767 42.03 -24.01 -17.25
C ILE A 767 43.42 -24.69 -17.17
N GLY A 768 43.53 -25.74 -16.36
CA GLY A 768 44.79 -26.43 -16.07
C GLY A 768 45.58 -25.87 -14.89
N ARG A 769 45.08 -24.81 -14.22
CA ARG A 769 45.61 -24.28 -12.96
C ARG A 769 45.34 -25.25 -11.81
N PHE A 770 46.29 -25.38 -10.89
CA PHE A 770 46.12 -26.15 -9.65
C PHE A 770 45.63 -25.22 -8.52
N VAL A 771 44.61 -25.66 -7.81
CA VAL A 771 43.97 -24.91 -6.72
C VAL A 771 43.78 -25.80 -5.50
N ILE A 772 43.83 -25.20 -4.32
CA ILE A 772 43.51 -25.87 -3.06
C ILE A 772 42.02 -25.69 -2.82
N ILE A 773 41.30 -26.80 -2.65
CA ILE A 773 39.86 -26.80 -2.43
C ILE A 773 39.53 -27.23 -1.01
N THR A 774 38.47 -26.64 -0.47
CA THR A 774 37.79 -27.15 0.72
C THR A 774 36.32 -27.31 0.36
N HIS A 775 35.89 -28.55 0.15
CA HIS A 775 34.51 -28.87 -0.24
C HIS A 775 34.13 -30.26 0.29
N ARG A 776 33.14 -30.32 1.19
CA ARG A 776 32.77 -31.57 1.89
C ARG A 776 33.99 -32.17 2.60
N HIS A 777 34.25 -33.47 2.42
CA HIS A 777 35.39 -34.17 3.03
C HIS A 777 36.75 -33.90 2.35
N TYR A 778 36.77 -33.23 1.19
CA TYR A 778 38.01 -32.83 0.51
C TYR A 778 38.55 -31.53 1.14
N ILE A 779 39.27 -31.66 2.25
CA ILE A 779 39.74 -30.53 3.06
C ILE A 779 41.20 -30.24 2.70
N GLY A 780 41.44 -29.11 2.03
CA GLY A 780 42.78 -28.72 1.63
C GLY A 780 43.37 -29.53 0.48
N ASN A 781 42.56 -30.33 -0.23
CA ASN A 781 43.03 -31.16 -1.34
C ASN A 781 43.44 -30.29 -2.54
N LEU A 782 44.50 -30.71 -3.23
CA LEU A 782 44.90 -30.10 -4.49
C LEU A 782 44.01 -30.60 -5.62
N ALA A 783 43.50 -29.68 -6.44
CA ALA A 783 42.63 -29.97 -7.57
C ALA A 783 43.07 -29.23 -8.84
N ILE A 784 42.78 -29.77 -10.02
CA ILE A 784 43.04 -29.12 -11.31
C ILE A 784 41.74 -28.55 -11.88
N ILE A 785 41.73 -27.27 -12.26
CA ILE A 785 40.59 -26.66 -12.95
C ILE A 785 40.47 -27.25 -14.36
N LEU A 786 39.34 -27.89 -14.65
CA LEU A 786 39.03 -28.47 -15.96
C LEU A 786 38.18 -27.52 -16.80
N SER A 787 37.15 -26.91 -16.21
CA SER A 787 36.28 -25.96 -16.92
C SER A 787 35.60 -25.01 -15.96
N SER A 788 35.11 -23.87 -16.44
CA SER A 788 34.32 -22.93 -15.65
C SER A 788 33.04 -22.52 -16.38
N ASN A 789 31.95 -22.33 -15.64
CA ASN A 789 30.68 -21.87 -16.18
C ASN A 789 30.44 -20.39 -15.80
N ALA A 790 30.76 -19.50 -16.73
CA ALA A 790 30.71 -18.05 -16.50
C ALA A 790 29.30 -17.45 -16.37
N LYS A 791 28.22 -18.20 -16.66
CA LYS A 791 26.83 -17.70 -16.62
C LYS A 791 26.15 -17.83 -15.25
N LYS A 792 26.73 -18.60 -14.33
CA LYS A 792 26.20 -18.77 -12.97
C LYS A 792 26.97 -17.87 -12.00
N ILE A 793 26.24 -17.27 -11.05
CA ILE A 793 26.77 -16.48 -9.95
C ILE A 793 26.24 -17.14 -8.67
N PRO A 794 27.09 -17.62 -7.73
CA PRO A 794 28.56 -17.66 -7.81
C PRO A 794 29.07 -18.55 -8.97
N LYS A 795 30.30 -18.30 -9.43
CA LYS A 795 30.90 -19.01 -10.58
C LYS A 795 31.16 -20.47 -10.24
N GLU A 796 30.71 -21.40 -11.09
CA GLU A 796 30.93 -22.83 -10.91
C GLU A 796 32.14 -23.33 -11.70
N PHE A 797 32.95 -24.20 -11.09
CA PHE A 797 34.11 -24.84 -11.68
C PHE A 797 33.98 -26.36 -11.64
N ARG A 798 34.36 -27.03 -12.73
CA ARG A 798 34.62 -28.47 -12.71
C ARG A 798 36.10 -28.68 -12.42
N VAL A 799 36.40 -29.45 -11.38
CA VAL A 799 37.77 -29.70 -10.92
C VAL A 799 38.06 -31.19 -10.80
N LEU A 800 39.27 -31.61 -11.15
CA LEU A 800 39.78 -32.96 -10.94
C LEU A 800 40.49 -33.03 -9.59
N VAL A 801 40.12 -33.99 -8.73
CA VAL A 801 40.74 -34.21 -7.43
C VAL A 801 41.06 -35.70 -7.23
N LEU A 802 42.09 -35.99 -6.44
CA LEU A 802 42.37 -37.36 -5.99
C LEU A 802 41.33 -37.80 -4.95
N ASP A 803 40.86 -39.04 -5.08
CA ASP A 803 39.82 -39.60 -4.23
C ASP A 803 40.37 -40.77 -3.41
N ASN A 804 39.84 -40.97 -2.20
CA ASN A 804 40.25 -42.07 -1.32
C ASN A 804 39.18 -43.18 -1.39
N ASP A 805 39.49 -44.31 -2.04
CA ASP A 805 38.60 -45.48 -2.22
C ASP A 805 38.02 -46.08 -0.92
N LYS A 806 38.46 -45.64 0.26
CA LYS A 806 38.04 -46.16 1.57
C LYS A 806 36.83 -45.45 2.19
N ILE A 807 36.30 -44.38 1.59
CA ILE A 807 35.07 -43.74 2.08
C ILE A 807 33.88 -44.43 1.42
N ASN A 808 33.49 -45.59 1.96
CA ASN A 808 32.21 -46.22 1.63
C ASN A 808 31.10 -45.19 1.82
N ASN A 809 30.20 -45.11 0.83
CA ASN A 809 29.08 -44.18 0.70
C ASN A 809 27.98 -44.28 1.79
N GLU A 810 28.27 -44.67 3.03
CA GLU A 810 27.22 -44.95 4.05
C GLU A 810 27.37 -44.30 5.43
N GLU A 811 28.38 -43.46 5.68
CA GLU A 811 28.35 -42.51 6.81
C GLU A 811 28.84 -41.15 6.34
N SER A 812 27.99 -40.39 5.64
CA SER A 812 28.29 -39.00 5.31
C SER A 812 28.32 -38.21 6.63
N ASP A 813 29.52 -37.89 7.10
CA ASP A 813 29.79 -36.95 8.18
C ASP A 813 28.91 -35.70 7.97
N ASN A 814 27.86 -35.54 8.78
CA ASN A 814 26.77 -34.56 8.59
C ASN A 814 27.20 -33.10 8.91
N LYS A 815 28.49 -32.79 8.77
CA LYS A 815 29.07 -31.51 9.18
C LYS A 815 28.95 -30.48 8.06
N MET A 816 28.71 -29.22 8.43
CA MET A 816 28.58 -28.11 7.48
C MET A 816 29.92 -27.77 6.81
N ASP A 817 29.88 -27.22 5.59
CA ASP A 817 31.09 -26.84 4.84
C ASP A 817 31.98 -25.82 5.58
N SER A 818 31.36 -24.94 6.38
CA SER A 818 32.10 -23.98 7.22
C SER A 818 32.92 -24.67 8.33
N TRP A 819 32.50 -25.82 8.84
CA TRP A 819 33.30 -26.61 9.78
C TRP A 819 34.62 -27.03 9.13
N TYR A 820 34.54 -27.60 7.92
CA TYR A 820 35.71 -28.05 7.16
C TYR A 820 36.67 -26.91 6.83
N LYS A 821 36.13 -25.73 6.49
CA LYS A 821 36.92 -24.50 6.27
C LYS A 821 37.63 -24.02 7.54
N CYS A 822 36.95 -24.02 8.69
CA CYS A 822 37.59 -23.70 9.96
C CYS A 822 38.69 -24.71 10.32
N ILE A 823 38.47 -26.01 10.10
CA ILE A 823 39.49 -27.03 10.35
C ILE A 823 40.73 -26.79 9.47
N TYR A 824 40.56 -26.44 8.20
CA TYR A 824 41.69 -26.10 7.31
C TYR A 824 42.54 -24.94 7.86
N LEU A 825 41.91 -23.92 8.44
CA LEU A 825 42.59 -22.75 9.02
C LEU A 825 43.45 -23.07 10.27
N SER A 826 43.21 -24.19 10.94
CA SER A 826 43.91 -24.57 12.20
C SER A 826 45.38 -24.95 12.03
N LYS A 827 45.93 -24.95 10.80
CA LYS A 827 47.27 -25.42 10.41
C LYS A 827 47.57 -26.90 10.67
N LYS A 828 46.96 -27.57 11.67
CA LYS A 828 47.17 -29.00 11.98
C LYS A 828 46.84 -29.95 10.81
N ARG A 829 45.95 -29.54 9.88
CA ARG A 829 45.63 -30.26 8.62
C ARG A 829 46.23 -29.65 7.33
N ARG A 830 47.06 -28.59 7.39
CA ARG A 830 47.75 -28.10 6.17
C ARG A 830 48.74 -29.12 5.61
N LEU A 831 49.25 -30.00 6.48
CA LEU A 831 49.95 -31.22 6.08
C LEU A 831 48.89 -32.18 5.51
N LEU A 832 48.67 -32.12 4.19
CA LEU A 832 47.68 -32.98 3.51
C LEU A 832 47.96 -34.42 3.91
N ASP A 833 46.93 -35.07 4.44
CA ASP A 833 46.82 -36.47 4.82
C ASP A 833 48.16 -37.24 4.90
N LYS A 834 48.68 -37.45 6.12
CA LYS A 834 49.89 -38.27 6.36
C LYS A 834 49.71 -39.74 5.94
N SER A 835 48.55 -40.14 5.40
CA SER A 835 48.40 -41.41 4.70
C SER A 835 49.21 -41.38 3.40
N LEU A 836 50.47 -41.80 3.51
CA LEU A 836 51.37 -42.19 2.42
C LEU A 836 50.77 -43.26 1.45
N ASP A 837 49.52 -43.69 1.65
CA ASP A 837 48.87 -44.80 0.95
C ASP A 837 48.10 -44.41 -0.32
N VAL A 838 47.76 -43.13 -0.54
CA VAL A 838 46.95 -42.68 -1.70
C VAL A 838 47.70 -42.82 -3.04
N ILE A 839 49.02 -42.94 -2.99
CA ILE A 839 49.88 -43.08 -4.16
C ILE A 839 49.65 -44.42 -4.89
N SER A 840 48.95 -45.39 -4.29
CA SER A 840 48.87 -46.76 -4.81
C SER A 840 47.66 -47.07 -5.72
N ASN A 841 46.57 -46.29 -5.70
CA ASN A 841 45.30 -46.71 -6.35
C ASN A 841 44.84 -45.89 -7.59
N ASN A 842 45.47 -44.77 -7.95
CA ASN A 842 45.01 -43.89 -9.04
C ASN A 842 43.53 -43.44 -8.96
N ALA A 843 42.93 -43.51 -7.77
CA ALA A 843 41.54 -43.11 -7.53
C ALA A 843 41.36 -41.60 -7.67
N HIS A 844 40.38 -41.18 -8.46
CA HIS A 844 40.15 -39.78 -8.82
C HIS A 844 38.67 -39.54 -9.13
N THR A 845 38.24 -38.30 -8.92
CA THR A 845 36.88 -37.87 -9.24
C THR A 845 36.84 -36.45 -9.78
N ILE A 846 35.77 -36.11 -10.50
CA ILE A 846 35.51 -34.75 -10.99
C ILE A 846 34.37 -34.15 -10.15
N LEU A 847 34.65 -33.04 -9.48
CA LEU A 847 33.69 -32.30 -8.67
C LEU A 847 33.23 -31.04 -9.39
N THR A 848 31.99 -30.64 -9.14
CA THR A 848 31.52 -29.29 -9.49
C THR A 848 31.47 -28.47 -8.20
N ILE A 849 32.27 -27.41 -8.14
CA ILE A 849 32.45 -26.57 -6.94
C ILE A 849 32.18 -25.10 -7.25
N SER A 850 31.85 -24.32 -6.21
CA SER A 850 31.73 -22.86 -6.29
C SER A 850 33.11 -22.18 -6.21
N SER A 851 33.23 -20.96 -6.73
CA SER A 851 34.37 -20.05 -6.50
C SER A 851 34.78 -19.97 -5.04
N ASN A 852 33.82 -19.97 -4.11
CA ASN A 852 34.06 -19.89 -2.67
C ASN A 852 34.57 -21.21 -2.03
N SER A 853 34.57 -22.32 -2.78
CA SER A 853 35.19 -23.57 -2.35
C SER A 853 36.69 -23.64 -2.70
N ILE A 854 37.17 -22.71 -3.52
CA ILE A 854 38.60 -22.53 -3.81
C ILE A 854 39.22 -21.73 -2.66
N PHE A 855 39.97 -22.41 -1.81
CA PHE A 855 40.54 -21.82 -0.60
C PHE A 855 41.88 -21.12 -0.86
N ALA A 856 42.70 -21.65 -1.78
CA ALA A 856 43.93 -21.00 -2.19
C ALA A 856 44.30 -21.33 -3.64
N ILE A 857 45.05 -20.43 -4.30
CA ILE A 857 45.47 -20.57 -5.69
C ILE A 857 46.98 -20.84 -5.69
N THR A 858 47.42 -21.85 -6.43
CA THR A 858 48.85 -22.19 -6.49
C THR A 858 49.52 -21.57 -7.72
N LYS A 859 50.85 -21.44 -7.66
CA LYS A 859 51.68 -21.02 -8.81
C LYS A 859 51.77 -22.12 -9.89
N PHE A 860 51.26 -23.34 -9.64
CA PHE A 860 51.36 -24.46 -10.58
C PHE A 860 50.29 -24.38 -11.68
N SER A 861 50.69 -24.62 -12.92
CA SER A 861 49.79 -24.83 -14.06
C SER A 861 50.29 -25.98 -14.93
N GLY A 862 49.38 -26.63 -15.64
CA GLY A 862 49.68 -27.69 -16.60
C GLY A 862 48.81 -27.58 -17.84
N ASN A 863 49.35 -27.99 -18.99
CA ASN A 863 48.59 -28.08 -20.22
C ASN A 863 48.02 -29.51 -20.35
N PHE A 864 46.69 -29.63 -20.31
CA PHE A 864 45.96 -30.89 -20.30
C PHE A 864 44.91 -30.92 -21.42
N ASP A 865 44.66 -32.10 -21.98
CA ASP A 865 43.53 -32.33 -22.88
C ASP A 865 42.26 -32.58 -22.05
N ILE A 866 41.58 -31.48 -21.72
CA ILE A 866 40.42 -31.46 -20.81
C ILE A 866 39.26 -32.29 -21.36
N ASP A 867 38.93 -32.16 -22.64
CA ASP A 867 37.77 -32.81 -23.24
C ASP A 867 37.92 -34.34 -23.18
N SER A 868 39.14 -34.83 -23.42
CA SER A 868 39.47 -36.25 -23.27
C SER A 868 39.40 -36.74 -21.82
N ILE A 869 39.76 -35.90 -20.83
CA ILE A 869 39.68 -36.23 -19.40
C ILE A 869 38.22 -36.31 -18.95
N ILE A 870 37.41 -35.30 -19.25
CA ILE A 870 35.99 -35.24 -18.87
C ILE A 870 35.23 -36.40 -19.52
N LYS A 871 35.41 -36.63 -20.82
CA LYS A 871 34.73 -37.72 -21.54
C LYS A 871 35.13 -39.10 -21.03
N ASN A 872 36.41 -39.31 -20.70
CA ASN A 872 36.87 -40.58 -20.14
C ASN A 872 36.29 -40.83 -18.73
N TRP A 873 36.14 -39.78 -17.91
CA TRP A 873 35.47 -39.89 -16.61
C TRP A 873 33.96 -40.12 -16.75
N GLU A 874 33.24 -39.34 -17.56
CA GLU A 874 31.79 -39.47 -17.78
C GLU A 874 31.41 -40.85 -18.34
N MET A 875 32.22 -41.40 -19.25
CA MET A 875 32.04 -42.75 -19.78
C MET A 875 32.05 -43.80 -18.65
N ARG A 876 32.97 -43.66 -17.69
CA ARG A 876 33.18 -44.61 -16.57
C ARG A 876 32.17 -44.46 -15.43
N GLN A 877 31.33 -43.43 -15.45
CA GLN A 877 30.18 -43.34 -14.54
C GLN A 877 29.03 -44.28 -14.95
N ASN A 878 29.04 -44.79 -16.19
CA ASN A 878 28.07 -45.82 -16.61
C ASN A 878 28.49 -47.20 -16.09
N GLU A 879 27.56 -47.95 -15.50
CA GLU A 879 27.80 -49.29 -14.95
C GLU A 879 28.49 -50.25 -15.94
N ARG A 880 28.20 -50.11 -17.24
CA ARG A 880 28.76 -50.96 -18.31
C ARG A 880 30.23 -50.68 -18.64
N PHE A 881 30.74 -49.51 -18.28
CA PHE A 881 32.09 -49.04 -18.62
C PHE A 881 32.90 -48.63 -17.39
N ARG A 882 32.43 -48.99 -16.18
CA ARG A 882 33.06 -48.62 -14.91
C ARG A 882 34.53 -49.01 -14.83
N ASP A 883 34.86 -50.19 -15.38
CA ASP A 883 36.22 -50.75 -15.39
C ASP A 883 37.03 -50.41 -16.65
N ALA A 884 36.57 -49.47 -17.48
CA ALA A 884 37.29 -49.08 -18.69
C ALA A 884 38.65 -48.42 -18.36
N ALA A 885 39.67 -48.69 -19.18
CA ALA A 885 41.03 -48.20 -18.96
C ALA A 885 41.09 -46.66 -18.85
N ILE A 886 41.91 -46.17 -17.91
CA ILE A 886 42.20 -44.74 -17.73
C ILE A 886 42.94 -44.23 -18.97
N SER A 887 42.46 -43.14 -19.57
CA SER A 887 43.13 -42.54 -20.73
C SER A 887 44.51 -42.03 -20.34
N THR A 888 45.45 -42.06 -21.28
CA THR A 888 46.83 -41.55 -21.06
C THR A 888 46.85 -40.09 -20.61
N HIS A 889 45.92 -39.27 -21.11
CA HIS A 889 45.72 -37.88 -20.72
C HIS A 889 45.23 -37.73 -19.27
N CYS A 890 44.28 -38.58 -18.84
CA CYS A 890 43.78 -38.60 -17.47
C CYS A 890 44.84 -39.11 -16.49
N LEU A 891 45.58 -40.18 -16.86
CA LEU A 891 46.68 -40.71 -16.07
C LEU A 891 47.76 -39.65 -15.82
N ARG A 892 48.16 -38.89 -16.86
CA ARG A 892 49.13 -37.80 -16.74
C ARG A 892 48.66 -36.71 -15.77
N ALA A 893 47.38 -36.34 -15.79
CA ALA A 893 46.82 -35.35 -14.86
C ALA A 893 46.85 -35.84 -13.41
N ILE A 894 46.49 -37.11 -13.18
CA ILE A 894 46.54 -37.76 -11.85
C ILE A 894 47.98 -37.82 -11.32
N THR A 895 48.94 -38.25 -12.16
CA THR A 895 50.36 -38.32 -11.76
C THR A 895 50.90 -36.94 -11.39
N MET A 896 50.63 -35.91 -12.20
CA MET A 896 51.04 -34.54 -11.87
C MET A 896 50.36 -34.03 -10.59
N LEU A 897 49.07 -34.34 -10.38
CA LEU A 897 48.36 -33.95 -9.16
C LEU A 897 48.97 -34.61 -7.92
N SER A 898 49.33 -35.89 -8.00
CA SER A 898 50.05 -36.60 -6.93
C SER A 898 51.44 -36.01 -6.65
N GLU A 899 52.23 -35.75 -7.70
CA GLU A 899 53.57 -35.16 -7.57
C GLU A 899 53.52 -33.77 -6.91
N LYS A 900 52.59 -32.91 -7.36
CA LYS A 900 52.44 -31.56 -6.82
C LYS A 900 51.90 -31.57 -5.39
N THR A 901 51.01 -32.51 -5.06
CA THR A 901 50.53 -32.70 -3.68
C THR A 901 51.68 -33.08 -2.73
N LEU A 902 52.57 -33.98 -3.15
CA LEU A 902 53.76 -34.34 -2.37
C LEU A 902 54.74 -33.18 -2.19
N LEU A 903 54.89 -32.31 -3.18
CA LEU A 903 55.71 -31.11 -3.07
C LEU A 903 55.15 -30.13 -2.04
N LEU A 904 53.84 -29.89 -2.04
CA LEU A 904 53.18 -29.03 -1.05
C LEU A 904 53.33 -29.57 0.38
N ASN A 905 53.25 -30.90 0.55
CA ASN A 905 53.43 -31.54 1.86
C ASN A 905 54.84 -31.47 2.43
N ARG A 906 55.86 -31.33 1.59
CA ARG A 906 57.28 -31.30 2.02
C ARG A 906 57.83 -29.89 2.21
N ALA A 907 57.17 -28.88 1.66
CA ALA A 907 57.61 -27.50 1.76
C ALA A 907 57.28 -26.94 3.15
N GLU A 908 58.30 -26.63 3.96
CA GLU A 908 58.11 -25.94 5.25
C GLU A 908 57.70 -24.46 5.07
N ASN A 909 57.96 -23.88 3.89
CA ASN A 909 57.60 -22.50 3.53
C ASN A 909 56.62 -22.47 2.34
N ASP A 910 55.53 -21.70 2.50
CA ASP A 910 54.33 -21.63 1.66
C ASP A 910 54.53 -20.96 0.26
N ASP A 911 55.76 -20.89 -0.25
CA ASP A 911 56.13 -20.05 -1.42
C ASP A 911 55.54 -20.55 -2.77
N SER A 912 54.82 -21.66 -2.75
CA SER A 912 54.13 -22.23 -3.92
C SER A 912 52.64 -21.88 -3.99
N VAL A 913 52.07 -21.36 -2.90
CA VAL A 913 50.72 -20.79 -2.84
C VAL A 913 50.82 -19.29 -3.06
N LEU A 914 49.89 -18.72 -3.82
CA LEU A 914 49.83 -17.27 -4.04
C LEU A 914 49.28 -16.59 -2.79
N SER A 915 49.92 -15.48 -2.39
CA SER A 915 49.37 -14.62 -1.36
C SER A 915 48.11 -13.94 -1.87
N LEU A 916 47.20 -13.61 -0.97
CA LEU A 916 46.03 -12.80 -1.32
C LEU A 916 46.43 -11.47 -1.97
N LEU A 917 47.57 -10.90 -1.57
CA LEU A 917 48.12 -9.66 -2.12
C LEU A 917 48.61 -9.79 -3.57
N ASP A 918 48.84 -11.01 -4.04
CA ASP A 918 49.33 -11.29 -5.40
C ASP A 918 48.19 -11.26 -6.44
N LEU A 919 46.92 -11.12 -6.02
CA LEU A 919 45.74 -11.17 -6.90
C LEU A 919 45.60 -9.95 -7.84
N GLY A 920 46.39 -8.89 -7.65
CA GLY A 920 46.48 -7.77 -8.59
C GLY A 920 45.16 -7.01 -8.81
N VAL A 921 44.51 -6.58 -7.73
CA VAL A 921 43.23 -5.85 -7.78
C VAL A 921 43.46 -4.34 -7.86
N ASP A 922 43.00 -3.72 -8.95
CA ASP A 922 43.19 -2.28 -9.24
C ASP A 922 42.17 -1.36 -8.53
N ASN A 923 41.02 -1.89 -8.08
CA ASN A 923 39.99 -1.11 -7.39
C ASN A 923 40.41 -0.83 -5.93
N PHE A 924 40.45 0.45 -5.53
CA PHE A 924 40.87 0.90 -4.21
C PHE A 924 40.06 0.31 -3.04
N GLU A 925 38.73 0.22 -3.17
CA GLU A 925 37.87 -0.32 -2.11
C GLU A 925 38.07 -1.83 -1.94
N LEU A 926 38.16 -2.55 -3.05
CA LEU A 926 38.46 -3.99 -3.05
C LEU A 926 39.88 -4.25 -2.54
N HIS A 927 40.85 -3.38 -2.85
CA HIS A 927 42.21 -3.47 -2.33
C HIS A 927 42.25 -3.29 -0.80
N ARG A 928 41.48 -2.32 -0.26
CA ARG A 928 41.34 -2.14 1.20
C ARG A 928 40.72 -3.37 1.87
N THR A 929 39.69 -3.94 1.24
CA THR A 929 39.02 -5.17 1.70
C THR A 929 39.98 -6.36 1.67
N MET A 930 40.80 -6.47 0.62
CA MET A 930 41.85 -7.49 0.50
C MET A 930 42.90 -7.37 1.63
N LEU A 931 43.36 -6.16 1.95
CA LEU A 931 44.28 -5.92 3.07
C LEU A 931 43.65 -6.30 4.41
N HIS A 932 42.37 -5.96 4.61
CA HIS A 932 41.62 -6.35 5.81
C HIS A 932 41.50 -7.87 5.93
N MET A 933 41.12 -8.56 4.86
CA MET A 933 41.02 -10.02 4.83
C MET A 933 42.37 -10.70 5.08
N HIS A 934 43.47 -10.16 4.55
CA HIS A 934 44.83 -10.62 4.84
C HIS A 934 45.22 -10.40 6.32
N ALA A 935 44.82 -9.28 6.93
CA ALA A 935 45.06 -9.04 8.35
C ALA A 935 44.30 -10.04 9.24
N LEU A 936 43.03 -10.32 8.91
CA LEU A 936 42.22 -11.34 9.58
C LEU A 936 42.83 -12.74 9.44
N GLU A 937 43.30 -13.10 8.24
CA GLU A 937 43.99 -14.38 7.99
C GLU A 937 45.23 -14.55 8.89
N ASN A 938 46.08 -13.52 8.97
CA ASN A 938 47.25 -13.54 9.83
C ASN A 938 46.89 -13.66 11.31
N ARG A 939 45.81 -13.02 11.75
CA ARG A 939 45.30 -13.11 13.12
C ARG A 939 44.83 -14.53 13.46
N VAL A 940 44.18 -15.22 12.52
CA VAL A 940 43.82 -16.64 12.69
C VAL A 940 45.07 -17.50 12.85
N TYR A 941 46.07 -17.26 12.00
CA TYR A 941 47.32 -18.03 11.99
C TYR A 941 48.27 -17.76 13.15
N SER A 942 48.09 -16.65 13.89
CA SER A 942 48.86 -16.34 15.10
C SER A 942 48.40 -17.10 16.35
N ILE A 943 47.23 -17.75 16.31
CA ILE A 943 46.69 -18.51 17.44
C ILE A 943 47.39 -19.88 17.52
N GLU A 944 48.11 -20.13 18.61
CA GLU A 944 48.85 -21.37 18.82
C GLU A 944 47.92 -22.51 19.29
N LEU A 945 47.65 -23.46 18.38
CA LEU A 945 46.82 -24.65 18.64
C LEU A 945 47.63 -25.93 18.91
N SER A 946 48.97 -25.83 18.98
CA SER A 946 49.90 -26.97 19.09
C SER A 946 49.67 -27.80 20.34
N ASP A 947 49.32 -27.16 21.45
CA ASP A 947 49.29 -27.78 22.79
C ASP A 947 47.92 -28.38 23.17
N ILE A 948 46.95 -28.33 22.26
CA ILE A 948 45.59 -28.83 22.50
C ILE A 948 45.50 -30.31 22.11
N ILE A 949 45.27 -31.16 23.12
CA ILE A 949 45.02 -32.60 22.97
C ILE A 949 43.59 -32.79 22.44
N ALA A 950 43.42 -33.66 21.44
CA ALA A 950 42.11 -33.95 20.83
C ALA A 950 41.35 -32.70 20.34
N PHE A 951 42.06 -31.79 19.66
CA PHE A 951 41.50 -30.54 19.13
C PHE A 951 40.19 -30.72 18.34
N GLU A 952 40.09 -31.72 17.47
CA GLU A 952 38.89 -31.92 16.65
C GLU A 952 37.64 -32.25 17.49
N ASP A 953 37.79 -33.00 18.58
CA ASP A 953 36.67 -33.36 19.47
C ASP A 953 36.20 -32.15 20.29
N VAL A 954 37.15 -31.35 20.80
CA VAL A 954 36.87 -30.10 21.52
C VAL A 954 36.24 -29.07 20.58
N PHE A 955 36.81 -28.93 19.37
CA PHE A 955 36.31 -28.02 18.35
C PHE A 955 34.93 -28.43 17.83
N SER A 956 34.63 -29.72 17.67
CA SER A 956 33.31 -30.19 17.23
C SER A 956 32.21 -29.77 18.22
N LYS A 957 32.43 -30.00 19.52
CA LYS A 957 31.49 -29.58 20.57
C LYS A 957 31.31 -28.07 20.61
N LEU A 958 32.42 -27.32 20.52
CA LEU A 958 32.38 -25.86 20.50
C LEU A 958 31.66 -25.31 19.27
N TYR A 959 31.94 -25.88 18.10
CA TYR A 959 31.32 -25.49 16.85
C TYR A 959 29.81 -25.73 16.89
N GLU A 960 29.36 -26.90 17.35
CA GLU A 960 27.93 -27.20 17.52
C GLU A 960 27.24 -26.24 18.50
N TYR A 961 27.90 -25.94 19.62
CA TYR A 961 27.38 -24.98 20.60
C TYR A 961 27.25 -23.56 20.02
N GLN A 962 28.31 -23.09 19.36
CA GLN A 962 28.38 -21.72 18.85
C GLN A 962 27.46 -21.51 17.64
N THR A 963 27.41 -22.46 16.70
CA THR A 963 26.46 -22.41 15.57
C THR A 963 25.00 -22.48 16.05
N ARG A 964 24.71 -23.22 17.13
CA ARG A 964 23.37 -23.23 17.74
C ARG A 964 23.01 -21.89 18.35
N ILE A 965 23.91 -21.23 19.09
CA ILE A 965 23.68 -19.88 19.63
C ILE A 965 23.41 -18.88 18.51
N GLU A 966 24.20 -18.93 17.45
CA GLU A 966 24.03 -18.06 16.28
C GLU A 966 22.69 -18.31 15.59
N ARG A 967 22.31 -19.58 15.41
CA ARG A 967 21.00 -19.94 14.86
C ARG A 967 19.86 -19.48 15.76
N ILE A 968 20.01 -19.57 17.09
CA ILE A 968 19.05 -19.02 18.06
C ILE A 968 18.95 -17.50 17.92
N ALA A 969 20.08 -16.78 17.81
CA ALA A 969 20.09 -15.33 17.66
C ALA A 969 19.47 -14.89 16.31
N GLU A 970 19.78 -15.61 15.23
CA GLU A 970 19.19 -15.41 13.91
C GLU A 970 17.67 -15.63 13.96
N LEU A 971 17.21 -16.75 14.50
CA LEU A 971 15.78 -17.05 14.64
C LEU A 971 15.07 -16.04 15.55
N GLN A 972 15.71 -15.60 16.64
CA GLN A 972 15.19 -14.53 17.50
C GLN A 972 15.00 -13.24 16.70
N HIS A 973 15.98 -12.87 15.85
CA HIS A 973 15.86 -11.70 14.98
C HIS A 973 14.72 -11.87 13.96
N GLN A 974 14.63 -13.03 13.29
CA GLN A 974 13.58 -13.34 12.30
C GLN A 974 12.16 -13.36 12.90
N VAL A 975 12.02 -13.75 14.17
CA VAL A 975 10.74 -13.73 14.90
C VAL A 975 10.40 -12.33 15.43
N SER A 976 11.42 -11.51 15.69
CA SER A 976 11.25 -10.14 16.19
C SER A 976 10.56 -9.20 15.19
N ASN A 977 10.05 -8.08 15.71
CA ASN A 977 9.45 -7.01 14.90
C ASN A 977 10.51 -6.25 14.08
N LYS A 978 11.80 -6.30 14.46
CA LYS A 978 12.87 -5.55 13.78
C LYS A 978 13.12 -6.01 12.35
N ALA A 979 12.83 -7.27 12.06
CA ALA A 979 13.03 -7.79 10.72
C ALA A 979 11.84 -7.52 9.78
N LEU A 980 10.74 -6.90 10.23
CA LEU A 980 9.64 -6.51 9.33
C LEU A 980 10.16 -5.55 8.25
N GLN A 981 9.67 -5.70 7.02
CA GLN A 981 10.15 -4.94 5.86
C GLN A 981 9.97 -3.42 6.04
N LEU A 982 8.85 -3.02 6.65
CA LEU A 982 8.51 -1.61 6.88
C LEU A 982 8.98 -1.09 8.26
N TYR A 983 9.72 -1.89 9.04
CA TYR A 983 10.14 -1.49 10.38
C TYR A 983 11.07 -0.27 10.37
N ASN A 984 12.08 -0.27 9.50
CA ASN A 984 13.04 0.84 9.42
C ASN A 984 12.37 2.14 9.00
N GLU A 985 11.48 2.10 8.01
CA GLU A 985 10.71 3.27 7.58
C GLU A 985 9.82 3.81 8.71
N TYR A 986 9.17 2.91 9.46
CA TYR A 986 8.38 3.27 10.64
C TYR A 986 9.24 3.98 11.69
N ILE A 987 10.40 3.44 12.06
CA ILE A 987 11.29 4.05 13.04
C ILE A 987 11.78 5.42 12.56
N SER A 988 12.23 5.54 11.31
CA SER A 988 12.62 6.84 10.74
C SER A 988 11.50 7.87 10.83
N LYS A 989 10.26 7.49 10.53
CA LYS A 989 9.10 8.39 10.65
C LYS A 989 8.75 8.76 12.08
N VAL A 990 8.94 7.85 13.03
CA VAL A 990 8.82 8.16 14.46
C VAL A 990 9.87 9.19 14.90
N GLU A 991 11.12 9.06 14.45
CA GLU A 991 12.17 10.04 14.75
C GLU A 991 11.87 11.42 14.13
N ILE A 992 11.36 11.47 12.89
CA ILE A 992 10.88 12.72 12.27
C ILE A 992 9.78 13.37 13.14
N LEU A 993 8.80 12.60 13.62
CA LEU A 993 7.73 13.10 14.48
C LEU A 993 8.27 13.61 15.83
N LYS A 994 9.34 13.03 16.37
CA LYS A 994 10.02 13.52 17.57
C LYS A 994 10.76 14.83 17.31
N GLU A 995 11.53 14.91 16.22
CA GLU A 995 12.25 16.13 15.84
C GLU A 995 11.29 17.30 15.62
N LEU A 996 10.17 17.05 14.93
CA LEU A 996 9.12 18.03 14.70
C LEU A 996 8.20 18.28 15.91
N LYS A 997 8.46 17.62 17.06
CA LYS A 997 7.74 17.76 18.33
C LYS A 997 6.23 17.38 18.28
N TYR A 998 5.86 16.46 17.39
CA TYR A 998 4.50 15.88 17.35
C TYR A 998 4.30 14.82 18.44
N ILE A 999 5.38 14.12 18.82
CA ILE A 999 5.37 13.08 19.86
C ILE A 999 6.54 13.30 20.82
N ASN A 1000 6.38 12.84 22.07
CA ASN A 1000 7.47 12.90 23.05
C ASN A 1000 8.50 11.76 22.80
N PRO A 1001 9.67 11.79 23.47
CA PRO A 1001 10.67 10.72 23.36
C PRO A 1001 10.18 9.33 23.80
N ARG A 1002 9.06 9.24 24.54
CA ARG A 1002 8.40 8.00 24.96
C ARG A 1002 7.35 7.51 23.95
N ASN A 1003 7.26 8.11 22.76
CA ASN A 1003 6.28 7.81 21.71
C ASN A 1003 4.82 8.06 22.12
N GLU A 1004 4.58 9.03 23.01
CA GLU A 1004 3.24 9.43 23.41
C GLU A 1004 2.87 10.78 22.78
N ILE A 1005 1.60 10.92 22.40
CA ILE A 1005 1.05 12.20 21.98
C ILE A 1005 0.69 13.01 23.22
N THR A 1006 1.66 13.79 23.70
CA THR A 1006 1.46 14.76 24.80
C THR A 1006 1.27 16.18 24.30
N THR A 1007 1.59 16.46 23.02
CA THR A 1007 1.51 17.81 22.46
C THR A 1007 0.16 18.06 21.77
N GLN A 1008 -0.30 19.30 21.77
CA GLN A 1008 -1.46 19.71 20.96
C GLN A 1008 -1.21 19.50 19.46
N LYS A 1009 0.05 19.67 19.04
CA LYS A 1009 0.53 19.45 17.67
C LYS A 1009 0.28 18.01 17.19
N GLY A 1010 0.66 17.01 17.99
CA GLY A 1010 0.37 15.61 17.70
C GLY A 1010 -1.13 15.28 17.67
N ASN A 1011 -1.90 15.85 18.61
CA ASN A 1011 -3.35 15.63 18.65
C ASN A 1011 -4.08 16.20 17.43
N VAL A 1012 -3.67 17.37 16.97
CA VAL A 1012 -4.20 18.02 15.77
C VAL A 1012 -3.86 17.20 14.54
N ALA A 1013 -2.58 16.84 14.34
CA ALA A 1013 -2.18 16.03 13.20
C ALA A 1013 -2.80 14.64 13.17
N ALA A 1014 -3.08 14.01 14.33
CA ALA A 1014 -3.80 12.74 14.38
C ALA A 1014 -5.22 12.84 13.79
N THR A 1015 -5.86 14.02 13.89
CA THR A 1015 -7.17 14.25 13.27
C THR A 1015 -7.11 14.58 11.78
N MET A 1016 -5.91 14.89 11.26
CA MET A 1016 -5.71 15.16 9.86
C MET A 1016 -5.69 13.86 9.06
N GLY A 1017 -6.47 13.82 7.97
CA GLY A 1017 -6.51 12.68 7.05
C GLY A 1017 -5.48 12.77 5.92
N SER A 1018 -5.05 13.98 5.55
CA SER A 1018 -4.08 14.25 4.49
C SER A 1018 -3.27 15.50 4.80
N HIS A 1019 -2.03 15.55 4.31
CA HIS A 1019 -1.08 16.65 4.53
C HIS A 1019 -0.95 17.02 6.03
N GLU A 1020 -0.95 16.02 6.89
CA GLU A 1020 -1.12 16.14 8.34
C GLU A 1020 -0.06 17.02 9.00
N LEU A 1021 1.20 16.95 8.55
CA LEU A 1021 2.28 17.78 9.07
C LEU A 1021 2.14 19.22 8.59
N LEU A 1022 2.09 19.43 7.27
CA LEU A 1022 2.04 20.77 6.68
C LEU A 1022 0.83 21.57 7.17
N VAL A 1023 -0.37 20.98 7.15
CA VAL A 1023 -1.59 21.66 7.60
C VAL A 1023 -1.51 22.02 9.08
N THR A 1024 -0.90 21.16 9.91
CA THR A 1024 -0.72 21.43 11.33
C THR A 1024 0.29 22.57 11.56
N GLU A 1025 1.41 22.60 10.84
CA GLU A 1025 2.35 23.72 10.90
C GLU A 1025 1.69 25.04 10.49
N LEU A 1026 0.88 25.03 9.44
CA LEU A 1026 0.18 26.22 8.94
C LEU A 1026 -0.87 26.73 9.93
N LEU A 1027 -1.54 25.83 10.63
CA LEU A 1027 -2.52 26.19 11.66
C LEU A 1027 -1.85 26.79 12.89
N LEU A 1028 -0.68 26.29 13.29
CA LEU A 1028 0.06 26.74 14.47
C LEU A 1028 0.91 27.99 14.23
N CYS A 1029 1.34 28.27 12.99
CA CYS A 1029 2.07 29.50 12.66
C CYS A 1029 1.19 30.76 12.55
N ASN A 1030 -0.11 30.62 12.87
CA ASN A 1030 -1.09 31.71 12.87
C ASN A 1030 -1.26 32.44 11.51
N MET A 1031 -0.86 31.80 10.39
CA MET A 1031 -0.99 32.35 9.03
C MET A 1031 -2.41 32.83 8.72
N PHE A 1032 -3.42 32.15 9.26
CA PHE A 1032 -4.82 32.40 8.95
C PHE A 1032 -5.41 33.64 9.62
N GLU A 1033 -4.77 34.23 10.63
CA GLU A 1033 -5.36 35.35 11.37
C GLU A 1033 -5.46 36.63 10.52
N GLU A 1034 -4.44 36.94 9.73
CA GLU A 1034 -4.37 38.17 8.92
C GLU A 1034 -5.00 38.03 7.51
N MET A 1035 -5.05 36.82 6.96
CA MET A 1035 -5.54 36.57 5.60
C MET A 1035 -7.07 36.65 5.50
N LYS A 1036 -7.63 37.17 4.41
CA LYS A 1036 -9.08 37.15 4.21
C LYS A 1036 -9.58 35.74 3.88
N PRO A 1037 -10.87 35.40 4.13
CA PRO A 1037 -11.42 34.07 3.79
C PRO A 1037 -11.17 33.65 2.33
N GLU A 1038 -11.25 34.58 1.38
CA GLU A 1038 -11.00 34.32 -0.04
C GLU A 1038 -9.54 34.00 -0.31
N GLU A 1039 -8.64 34.65 0.41
CA GLU A 1039 -7.20 34.43 0.31
C GLU A 1039 -6.82 33.06 0.90
N ILE A 1040 -7.45 32.66 2.01
CA ILE A 1040 -7.26 31.34 2.62
C ILE A 1040 -7.68 30.22 1.66
N ALA A 1041 -8.88 30.31 1.06
CA ALA A 1041 -9.35 29.34 0.06
C ALA A 1041 -8.38 29.22 -1.12
N ALA A 1042 -7.89 30.36 -1.59
CA ALA A 1042 -6.99 30.44 -2.73
C ALA A 1042 -5.65 29.76 -2.46
N VAL A 1043 -4.95 30.13 -1.39
CA VAL A 1043 -3.60 29.60 -1.11
C VAL A 1043 -3.65 28.11 -0.72
N LEU A 1044 -4.66 27.66 0.02
CA LEU A 1044 -4.82 26.24 0.38
C LEU A 1044 -5.22 25.33 -0.80
N SER A 1045 -5.59 25.90 -1.96
CA SER A 1045 -5.86 25.11 -3.17
C SER A 1045 -4.64 24.30 -3.65
N CYS A 1046 -3.43 24.66 -3.23
CA CYS A 1046 -2.22 23.92 -3.58
C CYS A 1046 -2.15 22.50 -2.98
N LEU A 1047 -2.93 22.24 -1.92
CA LEU A 1047 -3.01 20.92 -1.28
C LEU A 1047 -3.84 19.91 -2.10
N VAL A 1048 -4.61 20.37 -3.08
CA VAL A 1048 -5.53 19.53 -3.89
C VAL A 1048 -5.26 19.59 -5.39
N CYS A 1049 -4.43 20.53 -5.84
CA CYS A 1049 -4.20 20.77 -7.26
C CYS A 1049 -3.14 19.82 -7.83
N GLU A 1050 -3.54 18.80 -8.57
CA GLU A 1050 -2.61 17.91 -9.30
C GLU A 1050 -2.41 18.32 -10.76
N SER A 1051 -3.31 19.16 -11.30
CA SER A 1051 -3.34 19.44 -12.74
C SER A 1051 -2.29 20.46 -13.17
N LYS A 1052 -1.49 20.09 -14.17
CA LYS A 1052 -0.62 21.02 -14.89
C LYS A 1052 -1.48 21.93 -15.76
N SER A 1053 -1.18 23.22 -15.73
CA SER A 1053 -1.85 24.26 -16.50
C SER A 1053 -0.80 25.30 -16.90
N ASN A 1054 -1.06 26.04 -17.97
CA ASN A 1054 -0.19 27.12 -18.45
C ASN A 1054 -0.54 28.48 -17.83
N ILE A 1055 -1.21 28.49 -16.67
CA ILE A 1055 -1.53 29.74 -15.97
C ILE A 1055 -0.23 30.42 -15.55
N ASP A 1056 -0.12 31.69 -15.91
CA ASP A 1056 0.97 32.54 -15.50
C ASP A 1056 0.73 33.05 -14.07
N LEU A 1057 1.44 32.45 -13.11
CA LEU A 1057 1.36 32.81 -11.70
C LEU A 1057 1.91 34.21 -11.42
N GLU A 1058 2.69 34.81 -12.32
CA GLU A 1058 3.23 36.17 -12.18
C GLU A 1058 2.14 37.26 -12.28
N GLN A 1059 0.95 36.89 -12.75
CA GLN A 1059 -0.20 37.81 -12.84
C GLN A 1059 -0.91 38.04 -11.50
N ILE A 1060 -0.59 37.27 -10.46
CA ILE A 1060 -1.11 37.46 -9.10
C ILE A 1060 -0.42 38.68 -8.50
N LYS A 1061 -1.18 39.76 -8.24
CA LYS A 1061 -0.66 41.04 -7.71
C LYS A 1061 -0.98 41.24 -6.24
N GLU A 1062 -1.87 40.41 -5.70
CA GLU A 1062 -2.31 40.49 -4.32
C GLU A 1062 -1.18 40.03 -3.38
N GLN A 1063 -0.59 40.98 -2.64
CA GLN A 1063 0.59 40.73 -1.80
C GLN A 1063 0.36 39.64 -0.74
N ASN A 1064 -0.84 39.59 -0.13
CA ASN A 1064 -1.19 38.57 0.86
C ASN A 1064 -1.19 37.15 0.25
N LEU A 1065 -1.60 36.98 -1.01
CA LEU A 1065 -1.56 35.69 -1.69
C LEU A 1065 -0.11 35.25 -1.93
N ILE A 1066 0.74 36.17 -2.39
CA ILE A 1066 2.17 35.90 -2.62
C ILE A 1066 2.85 35.52 -1.31
N ASN A 1067 2.61 36.30 -0.25
CA ASN A 1067 3.16 36.04 1.09
C ASN A 1067 2.70 34.66 1.62
N GLY A 1068 1.40 34.35 1.50
CA GLY A 1068 0.86 33.05 1.89
C GLY A 1068 1.47 31.90 1.09
N MET A 1069 1.59 32.03 -0.24
CA MET A 1069 2.22 31.02 -1.10
C MET A 1069 3.69 30.78 -0.71
N ASN A 1070 4.44 31.83 -0.43
CA ASN A 1070 5.84 31.73 -0.02
C ASN A 1070 5.97 31.07 1.36
N LEU A 1071 5.10 31.42 2.32
CA LEU A 1071 5.11 30.81 3.64
C LEU A 1071 4.78 29.31 3.58
N ILE A 1072 3.78 28.90 2.78
CA ILE A 1072 3.48 27.48 2.58
C ILE A 1072 4.69 26.76 1.96
N LYS A 1073 5.31 27.33 0.91
CA LYS A 1073 6.50 26.75 0.30
C LYS A 1073 7.64 26.60 1.31
N GLN A 1074 7.90 27.62 2.11
CA GLN A 1074 8.94 27.59 3.15
C GLN A 1074 8.69 26.49 4.18
N LYS A 1075 7.45 26.37 4.69
CA LYS A 1075 7.11 25.31 5.67
C LYS A 1075 7.15 23.92 5.05
N HIS A 1076 6.70 23.80 3.80
CA HIS A 1076 6.81 22.55 3.05
C HIS A 1076 8.28 22.16 2.87
N ASP A 1077 9.13 23.06 2.36
CA ASP A 1077 10.56 22.83 2.16
C ASP A 1077 11.28 22.46 3.47
N TYR A 1078 10.91 23.05 4.61
CA TYR A 1078 11.43 22.67 5.91
C TYR A 1078 11.07 21.22 6.30
N ILE A 1079 9.80 20.82 6.13
CA ILE A 1079 9.38 19.44 6.38
C ILE A 1079 10.15 18.48 5.45
N GLN A 1080 10.25 18.83 4.16
CA GLN A 1080 10.98 18.04 3.17
C GLN A 1080 12.47 17.87 3.52
N MET A 1081 13.10 18.93 4.05
CA MET A 1081 14.48 18.89 4.53
C MET A 1081 14.63 17.91 5.70
N VAL A 1082 13.76 17.99 6.71
CA VAL A 1082 13.78 17.06 7.84
C VAL A 1082 13.55 15.63 7.37
N GLU A 1083 12.59 15.40 6.48
CA GLU A 1083 12.33 14.07 5.89
C GLU A 1083 13.55 13.50 5.16
N SER A 1084 14.28 14.35 4.42
CA SER A 1084 15.48 13.93 3.68
C SER A 1084 16.64 13.50 4.58
N ASN A 1085 16.66 13.92 5.85
CA ASN A 1085 17.71 13.53 6.81
C ASN A 1085 17.54 12.09 7.32
N TYR A 1086 16.32 11.54 7.32
CA TYR A 1086 16.00 10.22 7.90
C TYR A 1086 15.54 9.17 6.89
N LEU A 1087 15.01 9.59 5.73
CA LEU A 1087 14.46 8.68 4.72
C LEU A 1087 15.46 8.44 3.58
N SER A 1088 15.81 7.18 3.33
CA SER A 1088 16.80 6.78 2.32
C SER A 1088 16.30 6.98 0.87
N ASN A 1089 14.99 6.81 0.64
CA ASN A 1089 14.35 6.90 -0.68
C ASN A 1089 13.40 8.12 -0.75
N TYR A 1090 13.92 9.30 -0.38
CA TYR A 1090 13.12 10.52 -0.35
C TYR A 1090 12.94 11.13 -1.76
N GLU A 1091 11.70 11.30 -2.22
CA GLU A 1091 11.37 11.99 -3.47
C GLU A 1091 10.76 13.37 -3.18
N ARG A 1092 11.39 14.43 -3.69
CA ARG A 1092 10.92 15.80 -3.46
C ARG A 1092 9.65 16.08 -4.27
N VAL A 1093 8.54 16.28 -3.58
CA VAL A 1093 7.25 16.65 -4.17
C VAL A 1093 7.08 18.17 -4.16
N ASN A 1094 6.81 18.77 -5.31
CA ASN A 1094 6.55 20.20 -5.43
C ASN A 1094 5.04 20.50 -5.31
N LEU A 1095 4.70 21.56 -4.57
CA LEU A 1095 3.33 22.07 -4.49
C LEU A 1095 2.94 22.78 -5.79
N ASN A 1096 1.68 22.65 -6.19
CA ASN A 1096 1.15 23.22 -7.42
C ASN A 1096 0.13 24.32 -7.11
N PHE A 1097 0.41 25.54 -7.56
CA PHE A 1097 -0.38 26.73 -7.25
C PHE A 1097 -1.30 27.20 -8.39
N ASN A 1098 -1.50 26.38 -9.42
CA ASN A 1098 -2.26 26.77 -10.62
C ASN A 1098 -3.73 27.15 -10.33
N LEU A 1099 -4.34 26.63 -9.26
CA LEU A 1099 -5.73 26.93 -8.89
C LEU A 1099 -5.90 28.13 -7.96
N VAL A 1100 -4.82 28.79 -7.52
CA VAL A 1100 -4.89 29.90 -6.55
C VAL A 1100 -5.80 31.02 -7.08
N LYS A 1101 -5.59 31.49 -8.31
CA LYS A 1101 -6.40 32.58 -8.88
C LYS A 1101 -7.85 32.17 -9.13
N VAL A 1102 -8.07 30.95 -9.60
CA VAL A 1102 -9.40 30.34 -9.84
C VAL A 1102 -10.21 30.33 -8.55
N LEU A 1103 -9.63 29.83 -7.45
CA LEU A 1103 -10.32 29.72 -6.17
C LEU A 1103 -10.49 31.06 -5.47
N TYR A 1104 -9.55 31.99 -5.66
CA TYR A 1104 -9.70 33.36 -5.16
C TYR A 1104 -10.96 34.02 -5.75
N LEU A 1105 -11.14 33.96 -7.07
CA LEU A 1105 -12.33 34.50 -7.74
C LEU A 1105 -13.59 33.75 -7.35
N TRP A 1106 -13.52 32.41 -7.19
CA TRP A 1106 -14.65 31.62 -6.71
C TRP A 1106 -15.08 32.02 -5.30
N ALA A 1107 -14.14 32.25 -4.38
CA ALA A 1107 -14.46 32.67 -3.02
C ALA A 1107 -14.96 34.13 -2.94
N GLN A 1108 -14.62 34.97 -3.93
CA GLN A 1108 -15.21 36.30 -4.15
C GLN A 1108 -16.60 36.28 -4.82
N GLU A 1109 -17.25 35.11 -4.84
CA GLU A 1109 -18.59 34.92 -5.36
C GLU A 1109 -18.76 35.12 -6.88
N LYS A 1110 -17.67 35.18 -7.65
CA LYS A 1110 -17.75 35.30 -9.11
C LYS A 1110 -18.53 34.14 -9.77
N PRO A 1111 -19.25 34.39 -10.88
CA PRO A 1111 -19.89 33.33 -11.65
C PRO A 1111 -18.89 32.28 -12.12
N PHE A 1112 -19.33 31.02 -12.23
CA PHE A 1112 -18.46 29.94 -12.67
C PHE A 1112 -17.96 30.16 -14.12
N SER A 1113 -18.76 30.82 -14.96
CA SER A 1113 -18.38 31.18 -16.33
C SER A 1113 -17.16 32.12 -16.39
N GLU A 1114 -17.08 33.15 -15.53
CA GLU A 1114 -15.92 34.07 -15.47
C GLU A 1114 -14.64 33.33 -15.08
N ILE A 1115 -14.76 32.31 -14.22
CA ILE A 1115 -13.61 31.51 -13.77
C ILE A 1115 -13.10 30.61 -14.90
N MET A 1116 -13.98 30.10 -15.76
CA MET A 1116 -13.57 29.27 -16.88
C MET A 1116 -12.87 30.06 -17.99
N GLU A 1117 -12.96 31.39 -18.01
CA GLU A 1117 -12.24 32.23 -18.98
C GLU A 1117 -10.75 32.38 -18.64
N ILE A 1118 -10.36 32.17 -17.39
CA ILE A 1118 -8.98 32.38 -16.91
C ILE A 1118 -8.13 31.11 -16.87
N THR A 1119 -8.72 29.93 -17.06
CA THR A 1119 -8.03 28.64 -16.94
C THR A 1119 -8.40 27.67 -18.05
N ASP A 1120 -7.44 26.86 -18.47
CA ASP A 1120 -7.63 25.73 -19.39
C ASP A 1120 -7.97 24.41 -18.65
N ILE A 1121 -8.01 24.43 -17.31
CA ILE A 1121 -8.38 23.27 -16.50
C ILE A 1121 -9.87 23.00 -16.69
N GLN A 1122 -10.24 21.76 -17.01
CA GLN A 1122 -11.63 21.38 -17.25
C GLN A 1122 -12.52 21.53 -15.99
N GLU A 1123 -13.78 21.90 -16.20
CA GLU A 1123 -14.78 22.24 -15.18
C GLU A 1123 -14.89 21.17 -14.09
N GLY A 1124 -14.98 19.89 -14.48
CA GLY A 1124 -15.14 18.78 -13.55
C GLY A 1124 -13.93 18.54 -12.65
N ILE A 1125 -12.72 18.95 -13.08
CA ILE A 1125 -11.50 18.89 -12.26
C ILE A 1125 -11.54 19.99 -11.21
N ILE A 1126 -11.93 21.21 -11.59
CA ILE A 1126 -12.06 22.35 -10.67
C ILE A 1126 -13.09 22.02 -9.59
N VAL A 1127 -14.28 21.51 -9.98
CA VAL A 1127 -15.30 21.08 -9.02
C VAL A 1127 -14.76 20.03 -8.05
N ARG A 1128 -14.01 19.03 -8.54
CA ARG A 1128 -13.38 18.01 -7.69
C ARG A 1128 -12.40 18.62 -6.69
N CYS A 1129 -11.54 19.53 -7.13
CA CYS A 1129 -10.56 20.20 -6.26
C CYS A 1129 -11.25 21.03 -5.19
N ILE A 1130 -12.33 21.76 -5.51
CA ILE A 1130 -13.09 22.54 -4.53
C ILE A 1130 -13.77 21.61 -3.50
N VAL A 1131 -14.33 20.48 -3.93
CA VAL A 1131 -14.93 19.49 -3.02
C VAL A 1131 -13.88 18.89 -2.09
N GLN A 1132 -12.70 18.51 -2.60
CA GLN A 1132 -11.59 18.03 -1.78
C GLN A 1132 -11.08 19.10 -0.80
N LEU A 1133 -10.97 20.35 -1.26
CA LEU A 1133 -10.58 21.46 -0.39
C LEU A 1133 -11.61 21.69 0.73
N ASN A 1134 -12.90 21.56 0.43
CA ASN A 1134 -13.96 21.63 1.45
C ASN A 1134 -13.81 20.54 2.52
N GLU A 1135 -13.40 19.32 2.15
CA GLU A 1135 -13.09 18.26 3.11
C GLU A 1135 -11.93 18.66 4.02
N ILE A 1136 -10.81 19.12 3.44
CA ILE A 1136 -9.63 19.57 4.20
C ILE A 1136 -9.97 20.75 5.13
N LEU A 1137 -10.68 21.77 4.63
CA LEU A 1137 -11.10 22.92 5.43
C LEU A 1137 -12.04 22.54 6.58
N THR A 1138 -12.90 21.54 6.38
CA THR A 1138 -13.76 21.02 7.45
C THR A 1138 -12.92 20.39 8.56
N VAL A 1139 -11.86 19.67 8.22
CA VAL A 1139 -10.92 19.11 9.19
C VAL A 1139 -10.13 20.21 9.89
N ILE A 1140 -9.61 21.20 9.16
CA ILE A 1140 -8.90 22.37 9.73
C ILE A 1140 -9.79 23.13 10.71
N LYS A 1141 -11.06 23.36 10.37
CA LYS A 1141 -12.04 23.99 11.26
C LYS A 1141 -12.19 23.22 12.58
N ASN A 1142 -12.36 21.90 12.49
CA ASN A 1142 -12.53 21.05 13.67
C ASN A 1142 -11.25 21.03 14.51
N ALA A 1143 -10.08 21.00 13.87
CA ALA A 1143 -8.79 21.10 14.53
C ALA A 1143 -8.59 22.45 15.25
N ALA A 1144 -8.92 23.57 14.62
CA ALA A 1144 -8.87 24.90 15.24
C ALA A 1144 -9.73 24.95 16.52
N LYS A 1145 -10.92 24.34 16.47
CA LYS A 1145 -11.79 24.21 17.64
C LYS A 1145 -11.16 23.36 18.76
N MET A 1146 -10.42 22.31 18.41
CA MET A 1146 -9.70 21.48 19.39
C MET A 1146 -8.53 22.21 20.06
N ILE A 1147 -7.84 23.09 19.33
CA ILE A 1147 -6.77 23.95 19.88
C ILE A 1147 -7.35 25.03 20.81
N GLY A 1148 -8.63 25.41 20.61
CA GLY A 1148 -9.29 26.48 21.34
C GLY A 1148 -9.29 27.83 20.61
N THR A 1149 -8.86 27.87 19.35
CA THR A 1149 -8.84 29.08 18.51
C THR A 1149 -10.18 29.29 17.81
N ASN A 1150 -11.21 29.70 18.57
CA ASN A 1150 -12.56 29.91 18.04
C ASN A 1150 -12.61 30.88 16.86
N LYS A 1151 -11.81 31.95 16.87
CA LYS A 1151 -11.71 32.91 15.75
C LYS A 1151 -11.31 32.25 14.43
N ILE A 1152 -10.31 31.36 14.45
CA ILE A 1152 -9.86 30.65 13.25
C ILE A 1152 -10.94 29.66 12.81
N SER A 1153 -11.58 28.96 13.75
CA SER A 1153 -12.71 28.07 13.44
C SER A 1153 -13.87 28.81 12.77
N GLU A 1154 -14.26 29.99 13.27
CA GLU A 1154 -15.30 30.83 12.66
C GLU A 1154 -14.88 31.29 11.27
N LYS A 1155 -13.64 31.74 11.10
CA LYS A 1155 -13.09 32.14 9.81
C LYS A 1155 -13.08 31.00 8.79
N MET A 1156 -12.72 29.79 9.20
CA MET A 1156 -12.79 28.61 8.33
C MET A 1156 -14.24 28.26 7.96
N GLN A 1157 -15.20 28.51 8.86
CA GLN A 1157 -16.62 28.39 8.51
C GLN A 1157 -17.03 29.41 7.44
N GLU A 1158 -16.59 30.66 7.54
CA GLU A 1158 -16.83 31.67 6.49
C GLU A 1158 -16.21 31.27 5.14
N VAL A 1159 -15.00 30.69 5.14
CA VAL A 1159 -14.37 30.14 3.94
C VAL A 1159 -15.24 29.05 3.33
N LEU A 1160 -15.69 28.09 4.14
CA LEU A 1160 -16.56 27.00 3.70
C LEU A 1160 -17.86 27.54 3.08
N ASP A 1161 -18.49 28.53 3.70
CA ASP A 1161 -19.74 29.11 3.22
C ASP A 1161 -19.56 29.83 1.87
N LYS A 1162 -18.40 30.47 1.64
CA LYS A 1162 -18.06 31.12 0.36
C LYS A 1162 -17.81 30.12 -0.78
N ILE A 1163 -17.15 28.99 -0.50
CA ILE A 1163 -16.85 27.99 -1.54
C ILE A 1163 -18.01 27.04 -1.80
N LYS A 1164 -18.89 26.81 -0.81
CA LYS A 1164 -19.98 25.84 -0.86
C LYS A 1164 -21.24 26.40 -1.52
N ARG A 1165 -21.17 26.65 -2.83
CA ARG A 1165 -22.28 27.24 -3.59
C ARG A 1165 -22.46 26.68 -5.00
N ASN A 1166 -23.65 26.91 -5.56
CA ASN A 1166 -24.01 26.73 -6.96
C ASN A 1166 -23.61 25.35 -7.54
N ILE A 1167 -23.09 25.35 -8.78
CA ILE A 1167 -22.76 24.16 -9.57
C ILE A 1167 -21.78 23.19 -8.91
N VAL A 1168 -20.92 23.67 -8.00
CA VAL A 1168 -19.90 22.85 -7.34
C VAL A 1168 -20.53 21.87 -6.35
N PHE A 1169 -21.54 22.30 -5.60
CA PHE A 1169 -22.20 21.51 -4.55
C PHE A 1169 -23.68 21.23 -4.88
N THR A 1170 -23.98 21.07 -6.17
CA THR A 1170 -25.33 20.69 -6.57
C THR A 1170 -25.65 19.28 -6.05
N PRO A 1171 -26.83 19.06 -5.43
CA PRO A 1171 -27.20 17.73 -4.94
C PRO A 1171 -27.15 16.67 -6.05
N SER A 1172 -26.66 15.48 -5.69
CA SER A 1172 -26.62 14.34 -6.61
C SER A 1172 -28.03 13.90 -7.01
N LEU A 1173 -28.24 13.64 -8.30
CA LEU A 1173 -29.50 13.15 -8.89
C LEU A 1173 -29.84 11.72 -8.44
N TYR A 1174 -28.87 10.97 -7.91
CA TYR A 1174 -29.10 9.65 -7.34
C TYR A 1174 -29.78 9.68 -5.96
N MET A 1175 -29.79 10.84 -5.30
CA MET A 1175 -30.35 11.01 -3.96
C MET A 1175 -31.85 11.34 -3.96
N GLU A 1176 -32.37 11.71 -5.14
CA GLU A 1176 -33.79 11.89 -5.42
C GLU A 1176 -34.47 10.54 -5.72
#